data_AF-A0A364MU74-F1
#
_entry.id   AF-A0A364MU74-F1
#
_cell.length_a   1.000
_cell.length_b   1.000
_cell.length_c   1.000
_cell.angle_alpha   90.00
_cell.angle_beta   90.00
_cell.angle_gamma   90.00
#
_symmetry.space_group_name_H-M   'P 1'
#
loop_
_entity.id
_entity.type
_entity.pdbx_description
1 polymer ?
#
loop_
_entity_poly.entity_id
_entity_poly.type
_entity_poly.pdbx_seq_one_letter_code
_entity_poly.pdbx_strand_id
1 'polypeptide(L)'
;MISSFLPITTCHSKHAELYMPPATASFMDEKFGAYGLPNGSFQSLRLKVCEKPAPGKHCAESQRPVVLFSGALSTSRHLYNAMLQNIAAAGYMTISIDHPFDADFVEFPDGSIVKGVEIDSDAQIQQAVTTRVADIAFVYKQLHNISALGSFLPGYLFPQAMPEVVVVGHSLGGAAAASALGKIQSLRGGANLDGTMFGPVLKTGFEQPFMLMGHENKTQETDSSWKAIWPRLTGWKKEFEVKSMTHYSFSDLPLVITTLGLDGKLPSEAQKLLGSNEGIRGTNLTTTYVKAFLEMVSGDSNREAFADAGRDFSERTLDCTGATGYIGGDTLFALCNKHSDYEIAALVRTEEKAKSVTQAFPNVRIVLAELDDAKVLEEEAGKADVVIHTADASDNEVAAKAIAKGLASGHSKEKPGYWLHTGGAGILCWETMRDDNKLGEWSDREYNDWTAVQDLTGLPQDAFHKNVDDLVLASGSDSVKTAILCPPTIYGRGRGPLNTRSRQAYELAHLILTAGYIPIIGQGKARWNNVHVSDLAQLFVLLTEAAIANNTDPQLWNEQGYYLVENGEHLWADLARLMGKKAIELGLVKSQKMEESQLGKDKAIEQAGFEAVSWGFNSRGKSVRARKLVGWEPEGPSIEGNVPEILRDEKSRLDKN
;
A
#
# COMPACT_ATOMS: atom_id res chain seq x y z
N MET A 1 18.95 4.42 33.47
CA MET A 1 17.59 3.84 33.66
C MET A 1 17.31 2.91 32.48
N ILE A 2 16.46 1.88 32.65
CA ILE A 2 16.15 0.95 31.54
C ILE A 2 14.65 0.69 31.39
N SER A 3 14.23 0.30 30.20
CA SER A 3 12.94 -0.36 29.93
C SER A 3 13.22 -1.74 29.34
N SER A 4 12.41 -2.74 29.68
CA SER A 4 12.56 -4.10 29.16
C SER A 4 11.26 -4.59 28.52
N PHE A 5 11.39 -5.26 27.38
CA PHE A 5 10.30 -5.96 26.71
C PHE A 5 10.66 -7.42 26.52
N LEU A 6 9.71 -8.27 26.88
CA LEU A 6 9.90 -9.72 26.95
C LEU A 6 8.99 -10.40 25.93
N PRO A 7 9.49 -11.42 25.21
CA PRO A 7 8.66 -12.25 24.35
C PRO A 7 7.70 -13.06 25.22
N ILE A 8 6.42 -13.11 24.82
CA ILE A 8 5.39 -13.90 25.50
C ILE A 8 4.79 -14.87 24.48
N THR A 9 4.89 -16.17 24.75
CA THR A 9 4.38 -17.25 23.87
C THR A 9 2.86 -17.31 23.83
N THR A 10 2.20 -16.96 24.94
CA THR A 10 0.75 -17.03 25.10
C THR A 10 0.24 -15.82 25.89
N CYS A 11 -0.52 -14.97 25.21
CA CYS A 11 -1.11 -13.77 25.79
C CYS A 11 -2.61 -14.00 26.05
N HIS A 12 -2.97 -14.31 27.29
CA HIS A 12 -4.35 -14.62 27.67
C HIS A 12 -5.25 -13.38 27.80
N SER A 13 -4.65 -12.26 28.22
CA SER A 13 -5.31 -10.98 28.46
C SER A 13 -4.35 -9.85 28.11
N LYS A 14 -4.91 -8.74 27.62
CA LYS A 14 -4.16 -7.52 27.26
C LYS A 14 -4.72 -6.35 28.03
N HIS A 15 -3.84 -5.49 28.53
CA HIS A 15 -4.21 -4.22 29.14
C HIS A 15 -3.40 -3.07 28.55
N ALA A 16 -3.85 -1.85 28.81
CA ALA A 16 -3.20 -0.63 28.36
C ALA A 16 -2.32 -0.08 29.50
N GLU A 17 -1.04 0.12 29.22
CA GLU A 17 -0.10 0.82 30.12
C GLU A 17 0.28 2.18 29.55
N LEU A 18 0.74 3.10 30.40
CA LEU A 18 1.25 4.39 29.95
C LEU A 18 2.42 4.17 28.98
N TYR A 19 2.41 4.86 27.84
CA TYR A 19 3.50 4.78 26.87
C TYR A 19 4.83 5.26 27.47
N MET A 20 4.77 6.28 28.34
CA MET A 20 5.89 6.75 29.15
C MET A 20 5.40 7.31 30.50
N PRO A 21 6.27 7.45 31.50
CA PRO A 21 5.93 8.03 32.79
C PRO A 21 5.36 9.45 32.70
N PRO A 22 4.48 9.88 33.62
CA PRO A 22 3.74 11.14 33.48
C PRO A 22 4.60 12.40 33.37
N ALA A 23 5.68 12.53 34.15
CA ALA A 23 6.54 13.72 34.07
C ALA A 23 7.35 13.73 32.77
N THR A 24 7.81 12.55 32.33
CA THR A 24 8.45 12.38 31.02
C THR A 24 7.48 12.72 29.89
N ALA A 25 6.22 12.28 29.94
CA ALA A 25 5.19 12.61 28.94
C ALA A 25 4.94 14.12 28.85
N SER A 26 4.81 14.79 29.99
CA SER A 26 4.64 16.25 30.03
C SER A 26 5.82 16.98 29.42
N PHE A 27 7.05 16.54 29.67
CA PHE A 27 8.25 17.11 29.06
C PHE A 27 8.26 16.91 27.54
N MET A 28 7.88 15.72 27.07
CA MET A 28 7.83 15.44 25.63
C MET A 28 6.74 16.23 24.91
N ASP A 29 5.58 16.44 25.55
CA ASP A 29 4.52 17.29 25.00
C ASP A 29 5.00 18.74 24.81
N GLU A 30 5.74 19.28 25.79
CA GLU A 30 6.35 20.62 25.66
C GLU A 30 7.40 20.66 24.54
N LYS A 31 8.33 19.70 24.54
CA LYS A 31 9.41 19.63 23.54
C LYS A 31 8.87 19.52 22.12
N PHE A 32 7.93 18.61 21.89
CA PHE A 32 7.40 18.36 20.55
C PHE A 32 6.26 19.31 20.15
N GLY A 33 5.72 20.08 21.10
CA GLY A 33 4.82 21.20 20.81
C GLY A 33 5.45 22.24 19.88
N ALA A 34 6.75 22.47 19.99
CA ALA A 34 7.50 23.33 19.08
C ALA A 34 7.49 22.86 17.61
N TYR A 35 7.24 21.56 17.39
CA TYR A 35 7.16 20.93 16.06
C TYR A 35 5.72 20.70 15.60
N GLY A 36 4.74 21.25 16.32
CA GLY A 36 3.32 21.20 15.95
C GLY A 36 2.54 20.02 16.53
N LEU A 37 3.11 19.23 17.44
CA LEU A 37 2.34 18.22 18.17
C LEU A 37 1.41 18.90 19.19
N PRO A 38 0.11 18.54 19.26
CA PRO A 38 -0.80 19.09 20.25
C PRO A 38 -0.35 18.77 21.69
N ASN A 39 -0.60 19.69 22.62
CA ASN A 39 -0.37 19.42 24.04
C ASN A 39 -1.21 18.21 24.51
N GLY A 40 -0.62 17.34 25.34
CA GLY A 40 -1.24 16.11 25.81
C GLY A 40 -1.12 14.93 24.84
N SER A 41 -0.38 15.07 23.73
CA SER A 41 -0.13 14.01 22.76
C SER A 41 0.45 12.77 23.44
N PHE A 42 1.62 12.89 24.08
CA PHE A 42 2.30 11.77 24.75
C PHE A 42 1.58 11.32 26.02
N GLN A 43 0.95 12.25 26.75
CA GLN A 43 0.14 11.91 27.93
C GLN A 43 -1.08 11.02 27.60
N SER A 44 -1.61 11.12 26.38
CA SER A 44 -2.73 10.31 25.92
C SER A 44 -2.33 8.89 25.50
N LEU A 45 -1.07 8.68 25.12
CA LEU A 45 -0.62 7.43 24.52
C LEU A 45 -0.54 6.29 25.52
N ARG A 46 -0.93 5.11 25.05
CA ARG A 46 -0.87 3.86 25.81
C ARG A 46 -0.25 2.75 24.96
N LEU A 47 0.54 1.90 25.61
CA LEU A 47 1.03 0.66 25.01
C LEU A 47 0.10 -0.47 25.40
N LYS A 48 -0.23 -1.31 24.42
CA LYS A 48 -0.95 -2.56 24.68
C LYS A 48 0.07 -3.61 25.10
N VAL A 49 -0.04 -4.11 26.32
CA VAL A 49 0.85 -5.14 26.87
C VAL A 49 0.03 -6.34 27.31
N CYS A 50 0.68 -7.50 27.40
CA CYS A 50 0.06 -8.71 27.93
C CYS A 50 0.17 -8.72 29.46
N GLU A 51 -0.84 -9.24 30.16
CA GLU A 51 -0.72 -9.44 31.60
C GLU A 51 0.40 -10.43 31.91
N LYS A 52 1.18 -10.13 32.96
CA LYS A 52 2.29 -10.99 33.39
C LYS A 52 1.70 -12.33 33.86
N PRO A 53 2.16 -13.49 33.36
CA PRO A 53 1.76 -14.77 33.94
C PRO A 53 2.16 -14.81 35.44
N ALA A 54 1.34 -15.46 36.26
CA ALA A 54 1.63 -15.64 37.69
C ALA A 54 3.02 -16.29 37.87
N PRO A 55 3.79 -15.92 38.91
CA PRO A 55 5.12 -16.49 39.13
C PRO A 55 4.99 -17.99 39.47
N GLY A 56 5.13 -18.85 38.47
CA GLY A 56 4.96 -20.29 38.63
C GLY A 56 5.39 -21.10 37.40
N LYS A 57 6.39 -21.97 37.63
CA LYS A 57 6.99 -22.95 36.71
C LYS A 57 7.69 -22.38 35.47
N HIS A 58 8.99 -22.15 35.68
CA HIS A 58 10.10 -22.10 34.71
C HIS A 58 9.71 -22.02 33.23
N CYS A 59 9.93 -20.84 32.63
CA CYS A 59 10.22 -20.79 31.20
C CYS A 59 11.45 -21.67 30.95
N ALA A 60 11.26 -22.80 30.27
CA ALA A 60 12.33 -23.63 29.75
C ALA A 60 13.10 -22.95 28.59
N GLU A 61 13.08 -21.62 28.51
CA GLU A 61 13.58 -20.83 27.39
C GLU A 61 14.76 -19.93 27.80
N SER A 62 15.67 -20.45 28.63
CA SER A 62 16.85 -19.75 29.15
C SER A 62 17.94 -19.45 28.10
N GLN A 63 17.59 -19.33 26.81
CA GLN A 63 18.53 -19.19 25.68
C GLN A 63 18.15 -18.11 24.65
N ARG A 64 17.12 -17.29 24.88
CA ARG A 64 16.77 -16.24 23.91
C ARG A 64 17.85 -15.14 23.85
N PRO A 65 18.22 -14.64 22.65
CA PRO A 65 19.16 -13.52 22.55
C PRO A 65 18.60 -12.23 23.16
N VAL A 66 19.51 -11.40 23.69
CA VAL A 66 19.22 -10.10 24.29
C VAL A 66 19.67 -8.99 23.34
N VAL A 67 18.80 -8.02 23.10
CA VAL A 67 19.09 -6.79 22.37
C VAL A 67 19.23 -5.65 23.37
N LEU A 68 20.45 -5.12 23.51
CA LEU A 68 20.68 -3.87 24.22
C LEU A 68 20.49 -2.71 23.24
N PHE A 69 19.61 -1.77 23.57
CA PHE A 69 19.28 -0.63 22.73
C PHE A 69 19.74 0.70 23.35
N SER A 70 20.46 1.51 22.57
CA SER A 70 20.86 2.88 22.93
C SER A 70 20.21 3.89 21.97
N GLY A 71 19.47 4.86 22.50
CA GLY A 71 18.72 5.85 21.70
C GLY A 71 19.59 6.97 21.12
N ALA A 72 18.97 7.96 20.47
CA ALA A 72 19.67 9.16 19.99
C ALA A 72 20.20 10.04 21.14
N LEU A 73 21.11 10.98 20.81
CA LEU A 73 21.50 12.08 21.71
C LEU A 73 20.24 12.88 22.10
N SER A 74 20.15 13.33 23.35
CA SER A 74 19.01 14.16 23.80
C SER A 74 17.64 13.49 23.61
N THR A 75 17.60 12.17 23.55
CA THR A 75 16.37 11.40 23.26
C THR A 75 16.17 10.33 24.31
N SER A 76 14.98 10.30 24.92
CA SER A 76 14.65 9.29 25.94
C SER A 76 14.46 7.92 25.30
N ARG A 77 14.83 6.87 26.06
CA ARG A 77 14.56 5.46 25.77
C ARG A 77 13.08 5.17 25.48
N HIS A 78 12.17 6.01 25.98
CA HIS A 78 10.73 5.85 25.80
C HIS A 78 10.25 6.10 24.38
N LEU A 79 11.01 6.83 23.54
CA LEU A 79 10.69 7.05 22.12
C LEU A 79 11.06 5.88 21.21
N TYR A 80 11.27 4.69 21.79
CA TYR A 80 11.59 3.44 21.08
C TYR A 80 10.79 2.25 21.63
N ASN A 81 9.84 2.50 22.52
CA ASN A 81 9.09 1.47 23.23
C ASN A 81 8.28 0.57 22.28
N ALA A 82 7.60 1.12 21.28
CA ALA A 82 6.79 0.35 20.33
C ALA A 82 7.67 -0.47 19.37
N MET A 83 8.72 0.14 18.81
CA MET A 83 9.70 -0.58 17.99
C MET A 83 10.34 -1.75 18.76
N LEU A 84 10.77 -1.52 20.01
CA LEU A 84 11.40 -2.55 20.82
C LEU A 84 10.42 -3.61 21.32
N GLN A 85 9.15 -3.26 21.51
CA GLN A 85 8.07 -4.21 21.75
C GLN A 85 7.86 -5.12 20.53
N ASN A 86 7.92 -4.59 19.30
CA ASN A 86 7.80 -5.38 18.08
C ASN A 86 8.98 -6.36 17.90
N ILE A 87 10.20 -5.91 18.19
CA ILE A 87 11.38 -6.80 18.22
C ILE A 87 11.21 -7.88 19.29
N ALA A 88 10.65 -7.53 20.45
CA ALA A 88 10.39 -8.51 21.49
C ALA A 88 9.31 -9.53 21.09
N ALA A 89 8.27 -9.10 20.40
CA ALA A 89 7.25 -9.98 19.83
C ALA A 89 7.84 -10.97 18.81
N ALA A 90 8.96 -10.64 18.17
CA ALA A 90 9.69 -11.53 17.27
C ALA A 90 10.56 -12.58 17.98
N GLY A 91 10.54 -12.63 19.32
CA GLY A 91 11.20 -13.68 20.09
C GLY A 91 12.51 -13.27 20.79
N TYR A 92 12.87 -11.99 20.75
CA TYR A 92 14.07 -11.43 21.38
C TYR A 92 13.73 -10.76 22.72
N MET A 93 14.67 -10.73 23.67
CA MET A 93 14.52 -9.87 24.84
C MET A 93 15.12 -8.50 24.52
N THR A 94 14.39 -7.41 24.70
CA THR A 94 14.93 -6.07 24.43
C THR A 94 15.07 -5.25 25.72
N ILE A 95 16.18 -4.53 25.84
CA ILE A 95 16.48 -3.64 26.97
C ILE A 95 16.95 -2.31 26.41
N SER A 96 16.17 -1.24 26.57
CA SER A 96 16.59 0.12 26.21
C SER A 96 17.21 0.84 27.38
N ILE A 97 18.22 1.65 27.11
CA ILE A 97 19.01 2.36 28.12
C ILE A 97 18.82 3.87 27.95
N ASP A 98 18.41 4.52 29.02
CA ASP A 98 18.58 5.97 29.19
C ASP A 98 19.96 6.25 29.77
N HIS A 99 20.63 7.21 29.16
CA HIS A 99 21.93 7.74 29.56
C HIS A 99 21.72 9.08 30.29
N PRO A 100 21.78 9.13 31.62
CA PRO A 100 21.52 10.36 32.38
C PRO A 100 22.47 11.49 31.99
N PHE A 101 21.99 12.73 32.04
CA PHE A 101 22.65 13.94 31.55
C PHE A 101 22.82 14.03 30.02
N ASP A 102 22.65 12.93 29.28
CA ASP A 102 22.57 12.95 27.82
C ASP A 102 21.10 13.01 27.37
N ALA A 103 20.27 12.06 27.81
CA ALA A 103 18.84 12.11 27.54
C ALA A 103 18.23 13.33 28.25
N ASP A 104 17.41 14.08 27.51
CA ASP A 104 16.88 15.38 27.98
C ASP A 104 16.11 15.28 29.29
N PHE A 105 15.46 14.15 29.53
CA PHE A 105 14.64 13.92 30.70
C PHE A 105 14.63 12.43 31.09
N VAL A 106 15.18 12.13 32.27
CA VAL A 106 15.20 10.79 32.85
C VAL A 106 14.52 10.80 34.20
N GLU A 107 13.38 10.12 34.27
CA GLU A 107 12.60 9.93 35.50
C GLU A 107 12.98 8.60 36.18
N PHE A 108 13.28 8.66 37.48
CA PHE A 108 13.61 7.51 38.32
C PHE A 108 12.40 7.03 39.13
N PRO A 109 12.39 5.77 39.61
CA PRO A 109 11.24 5.22 40.33
C PRO A 109 10.89 5.93 41.64
N ASP A 110 11.85 6.62 42.26
CA ASP A 110 11.65 7.43 43.46
C ASP A 110 11.07 8.83 43.15
N GLY A 111 10.80 9.12 41.87
CA GLY A 111 10.31 10.40 41.38
C GLY A 111 11.41 11.44 41.15
N SER A 112 12.69 11.11 41.40
CA SER A 112 13.78 12.00 41.07
C SER A 112 13.98 12.11 39.55
N ILE A 113 14.41 13.27 39.10
CA ILE A 113 14.57 13.60 37.68
C ILE A 113 15.99 14.07 37.42
N VAL A 114 16.60 13.51 36.38
CA VAL A 114 17.86 14.02 35.81
C VAL A 114 17.56 14.63 34.46
N LYS A 115 17.97 15.89 34.27
CA LYS A 115 17.83 16.60 32.99
C LYS A 115 19.10 16.49 32.15
N GLY A 116 18.93 16.52 30.84
CA GLY A 116 20.03 16.56 29.88
C GLY A 116 20.86 17.84 30.02
N VAL A 117 22.14 17.74 29.70
CA VAL A 117 23.05 18.88 29.51
C VAL A 117 23.28 19.09 28.02
N GLU A 118 23.67 20.30 27.65
CA GLU A 118 24.02 20.62 26.27
C GLU A 118 25.32 19.91 25.87
N ILE A 119 25.26 19.15 24.77
CA ILE A 119 26.37 18.38 24.20
C ILE A 119 26.49 18.80 22.74
N ASP A 120 27.38 19.74 22.47
CA ASP A 120 27.50 20.43 21.18
C ASP A 120 28.90 20.35 20.56
N SER A 121 29.96 20.24 21.37
CA SER A 121 31.33 20.06 20.86
C SER A 121 31.70 18.60 20.58
N ASP A 122 32.60 18.39 19.62
CA ASP A 122 33.18 17.07 19.31
C ASP A 122 33.76 16.37 20.54
N ALA A 123 34.36 17.12 21.46
CA ALA A 123 34.93 16.58 22.69
C ALA A 123 33.83 16.06 23.64
N GLN A 124 32.73 16.81 23.80
CA GLN A 124 31.58 16.37 24.59
C GLN A 124 30.88 15.19 23.93
N ILE A 125 30.74 15.18 22.60
CA ILE A 125 30.16 14.04 21.86
C ILE A 125 31.01 12.78 22.08
N GLN A 126 32.34 12.86 21.98
CA GLN A 126 33.22 11.72 22.25
C GLN A 126 33.15 11.27 23.71
N GLN A 127 33.02 12.21 24.65
CA GLN A 127 32.81 11.89 26.05
C GLN A 127 31.46 11.20 26.26
N ALA A 128 30.39 11.66 25.61
CA ALA A 128 29.07 11.04 25.67
C ALA A 128 29.10 9.61 25.11
N VAL A 129 29.73 9.36 23.95
CA VAL A 129 29.94 7.99 23.43
C VAL A 129 30.71 7.13 24.43
N THR A 130 31.76 7.68 25.06
CA THR A 130 32.54 6.95 26.07
C THR A 130 31.70 6.56 27.28
N THR A 131 30.86 7.48 27.78
CA THR A 131 29.92 7.24 28.87
C THR A 131 28.87 6.20 28.48
N ARG A 132 28.27 6.32 27.29
CA ARG A 132 27.29 5.35 26.77
C ARG A 132 27.85 3.94 26.67
N VAL A 133 29.10 3.79 26.24
CA VAL A 133 29.79 2.49 26.21
C VAL A 133 29.98 1.92 27.61
N ALA A 134 30.27 2.76 28.62
CA ALA A 134 30.35 2.33 30.01
C ALA A 134 28.98 1.89 30.55
N ASP A 135 27.91 2.58 30.20
CA ASP A 135 26.54 2.21 30.57
C ASP A 135 26.10 0.89 29.91
N ILE A 136 26.38 0.70 28.62
CA ILE A 136 26.15 -0.57 27.91
C ILE A 136 26.93 -1.70 28.60
N ALA A 137 28.22 -1.47 28.91
CA ALA A 137 29.03 -2.44 29.62
C ALA A 137 28.50 -2.75 31.03
N PHE A 138 27.96 -1.75 31.73
CA PHE A 138 27.34 -1.92 33.03
C PHE A 138 26.10 -2.80 32.95
N VAL A 139 25.15 -2.47 32.05
CA VAL A 139 23.92 -3.27 31.85
C VAL A 139 24.25 -4.68 31.39
N TYR A 140 25.19 -4.84 30.45
CA TYR A 140 25.70 -6.14 30.01
C TYR A 140 26.22 -6.98 31.17
N LYS A 141 27.00 -6.39 32.10
CA LYS A 141 27.48 -7.08 33.30
C LYS A 141 26.34 -7.46 34.26
N GLN A 142 25.32 -6.62 34.40
CA GLN A 142 24.16 -6.92 35.28
C GLN A 142 23.34 -8.12 34.80
N LEU A 143 23.46 -8.55 33.53
CA LEU A 143 22.84 -9.80 33.07
C LEU A 143 23.38 -11.05 33.80
N HIS A 144 24.57 -10.97 34.43
CA HIS A 144 25.11 -12.04 35.28
C HIS A 144 24.66 -11.95 36.75
N ASN A 145 24.14 -10.81 37.17
CA ASN A 145 23.80 -10.56 38.56
C ASN A 145 22.35 -10.98 38.81
N ILE A 146 22.15 -12.17 39.38
CA ILE A 146 20.82 -12.75 39.64
C ILE A 146 19.88 -11.77 40.36
N SER A 147 20.40 -11.03 41.35
CA SER A 147 19.60 -10.06 42.11
C SER A 147 19.17 -8.87 41.26
N ALA A 148 20.04 -8.37 40.38
CA ALA A 148 19.70 -7.28 39.48
C ALA A 148 18.77 -7.77 38.36
N LEU A 149 19.06 -8.94 37.79
CA LEU A 149 18.28 -9.53 36.71
C LEU A 149 16.81 -9.74 37.12
N GLY A 150 16.54 -10.17 38.35
CA GLY A 150 15.18 -10.30 38.86
C GLY A 150 14.38 -8.99 38.91
N SER A 151 15.04 -7.82 38.94
CA SER A 151 14.36 -6.53 38.99
C SER A 151 13.94 -5.99 37.61
N PHE A 152 14.63 -6.38 36.53
CA PHE A 152 14.34 -5.90 35.17
C PHE A 152 14.00 -7.00 34.15
N LEU A 153 14.21 -8.27 34.48
CA LEU A 153 13.75 -9.46 33.74
C LEU A 153 13.15 -10.48 34.73
N PRO A 154 12.01 -10.17 35.36
CA PRO A 154 11.42 -11.04 36.38
C PRO A 154 11.05 -12.41 35.80
N GLY A 155 11.43 -13.48 36.49
CA GLY A 155 11.12 -14.86 36.09
C GLY A 155 12.16 -15.53 35.17
N TYR A 156 13.16 -14.78 34.69
CA TYR A 156 14.27 -15.31 33.91
C TYR A 156 15.48 -15.63 34.80
N LEU A 157 16.20 -16.69 34.47
CA LEU A 157 17.51 -17.03 35.02
C LEU A 157 18.36 -17.53 33.86
N PHE A 158 19.63 -17.12 33.79
CA PHE A 158 20.61 -17.64 32.85
C PHE A 158 21.51 -18.63 33.59
N PRO A 159 21.22 -19.95 33.59
CA PRO A 159 21.73 -20.81 34.65
C PRO A 159 23.21 -21.20 34.49
N GLN A 160 23.83 -21.12 33.30
CA GLN A 160 25.23 -21.56 33.10
C GLN A 160 26.04 -20.88 31.97
N ALA A 161 25.45 -20.11 31.05
CA ALA A 161 26.17 -19.36 30.01
C ALA A 161 25.50 -18.01 29.74
N MET A 162 26.28 -17.00 29.35
CA MET A 162 25.74 -15.70 28.96
C MET A 162 24.79 -15.85 27.77
N PRO A 163 23.64 -15.14 27.76
CA PRO A 163 22.85 -15.07 26.55
C PRO A 163 23.66 -14.42 25.44
N GLU A 164 23.31 -14.75 24.20
CA GLU A 164 23.80 -14.00 23.05
C GLU A 164 23.32 -12.55 23.17
N VAL A 165 24.24 -11.58 23.11
CA VAL A 165 23.89 -10.17 23.23
C VAL A 165 24.27 -9.41 21.96
N VAL A 166 23.29 -8.74 21.37
CA VAL A 166 23.46 -7.83 20.23
C VAL A 166 23.20 -6.40 20.72
N VAL A 167 24.00 -5.44 20.25
CA VAL A 167 23.81 -4.02 20.59
C VAL A 167 23.32 -3.27 19.36
N VAL A 168 22.14 -2.67 19.48
CA VAL A 168 21.54 -1.84 18.43
C VAL A 168 21.46 -0.41 18.96
N GLY A 169 21.67 0.58 18.11
CA GLY A 169 21.43 1.94 18.53
C GLY A 169 21.10 2.89 17.41
N HIS A 170 20.38 3.95 17.76
CA HIS A 170 19.98 5.02 16.86
C HIS A 170 20.85 6.25 17.07
N SER A 171 21.28 6.88 15.97
CA SER A 171 22.09 8.10 16.00
C SER A 171 23.36 7.91 16.86
N LEU A 172 23.59 8.76 17.88
CA LEU A 172 24.72 8.59 18.81
C LEU A 172 24.75 7.22 19.51
N GLY A 173 23.59 6.59 19.72
CA GLY A 173 23.49 5.23 20.23
C GLY A 173 24.09 4.19 19.29
N GLY A 174 24.02 4.39 17.98
CA GLY A 174 24.66 3.52 16.99
C GLY A 174 26.19 3.64 17.00
N ALA A 175 26.70 4.85 17.25
CA ALA A 175 28.13 5.07 17.51
C ALA A 175 28.60 4.38 18.79
N ALA A 176 27.78 4.42 19.84
CA ALA A 176 28.02 3.69 21.08
C ALA A 176 27.98 2.17 20.88
N ALA A 177 27.06 1.65 20.05
CA ALA A 177 26.99 0.23 19.70
C ALA A 177 28.27 -0.26 19.02
N ALA A 178 28.76 0.45 18.00
CA ALA A 178 30.04 0.15 17.35
C ALA A 178 31.22 0.20 18.33
N SER A 179 31.27 1.26 19.14
CA SER A 179 32.35 1.44 20.12
C SER A 179 32.33 0.38 21.24
N ALA A 180 31.14 -0.13 21.59
CA ALA A 180 30.99 -1.22 22.54
C ALA A 180 31.51 -2.54 21.97
N LEU A 181 31.25 -2.85 20.69
CA LEU A 181 31.79 -4.04 20.02
C LEU A 181 33.32 -4.06 19.99
N GLY A 182 33.94 -2.89 19.77
CA GLY A 182 35.39 -2.74 19.82
C GLY A 182 36.00 -2.95 21.22
N LYS A 183 35.19 -2.93 22.30
CA LYS A 183 35.66 -3.11 23.69
C LYS A 183 35.18 -4.40 24.36
N ILE A 184 34.02 -4.93 23.97
CA ILE A 184 33.36 -6.07 24.62
C ILE A 184 33.27 -7.21 23.61
N GLN A 185 34.30 -8.03 23.56
CA GLN A 185 34.43 -9.12 22.57
C GLN A 185 33.31 -10.16 22.63
N SER A 186 32.66 -10.31 23.78
CA SER A 186 31.58 -11.28 24.00
C SER A 186 30.22 -10.84 23.45
N LEU A 187 30.08 -9.60 22.96
CA LEU A 187 28.92 -9.18 22.17
C LEU A 187 28.96 -9.89 20.81
N ARG A 188 27.80 -10.33 20.30
CA ARG A 188 27.70 -11.17 19.10
C ARG A 188 27.57 -10.38 17.80
N GLY A 189 27.17 -9.13 17.87
CA GLY A 189 27.04 -8.23 16.72
C GLY A 189 26.39 -6.91 17.12
N GLY A 190 26.19 -6.03 16.14
CA GLY A 190 25.44 -4.82 16.38
C GLY A 190 24.95 -4.09 15.13
N ALA A 191 24.10 -3.10 15.35
CA ALA A 191 23.55 -2.29 14.27
C ALA A 191 23.59 -0.81 14.65
N ASN A 192 23.92 0.02 13.66
CA ASN A 192 23.84 1.46 13.72
C ASN A 192 22.72 1.95 12.81
N LEU A 193 21.65 2.43 13.44
CA LEU A 193 20.54 3.11 12.78
C LEU A 193 20.91 4.59 12.70
N ASP A 194 21.41 5.02 11.55
CA ASP A 194 21.56 6.41 11.14
C ASP A 194 22.57 7.29 11.91
N GLY A 195 23.47 6.68 12.68
CA GLY A 195 24.45 7.39 13.50
C GLY A 195 25.77 7.68 12.81
N THR A 196 26.26 8.91 12.92
CA THR A 196 27.68 9.23 12.66
C THR A 196 28.57 8.54 13.69
N MET A 197 29.69 7.98 13.27
CA MET A 197 30.63 7.25 14.14
C MET A 197 31.73 8.18 14.70
N PHE A 198 32.15 7.93 15.93
CA PHE A 198 33.15 8.76 16.62
C PHE A 198 34.22 7.93 17.33
N GLY A 199 35.36 8.57 17.59
CA GLY A 199 36.38 8.05 18.49
C GLY A 199 37.26 6.93 17.90
N PRO A 200 37.97 6.16 18.76
CA PRO A 200 38.99 5.22 18.33
C PRO A 200 38.49 4.06 17.46
N VAL A 201 37.22 3.69 17.57
CA VAL A 201 36.63 2.59 16.80
C VAL A 201 36.74 2.81 15.30
N LEU A 202 36.72 4.08 14.87
CA LEU A 202 36.97 4.45 13.48
C LEU A 202 38.30 3.90 13.00
N LYS A 203 39.33 3.80 13.84
CA LYS A 203 40.68 3.33 13.50
C LYS A 203 40.91 1.84 13.75
N THR A 204 40.27 1.29 14.78
CA THR A 204 40.53 -0.09 15.22
C THR A 204 39.62 -1.11 14.55
N GLY A 205 38.35 -0.75 14.26
CA GLY A 205 37.36 -1.72 13.76
C GLY A 205 37.08 -2.86 14.73
N PHE A 206 36.46 -3.93 14.20
CA PHE A 206 36.12 -5.16 14.91
C PHE A 206 35.64 -6.25 13.93
N GLU A 207 35.58 -7.50 14.40
CA GLU A 207 35.26 -8.71 13.60
C GLU A 207 33.79 -9.15 13.69
N GLN A 208 33.04 -8.69 14.69
CA GLN A 208 31.64 -9.08 14.85
C GLN A 208 30.75 -8.52 13.73
N PRO A 209 29.67 -9.24 13.34
CA PRO A 209 28.70 -8.75 12.37
C PRO A 209 28.17 -7.35 12.67
N PHE A 210 28.10 -6.49 11.65
CA PHE A 210 27.65 -5.11 11.80
C PHE A 210 26.76 -4.60 10.67
N MET A 211 25.60 -4.05 11.02
CA MET A 211 24.67 -3.44 10.06
C MET A 211 24.69 -1.91 10.16
N LEU A 212 24.83 -1.24 9.03
CA LEU A 212 24.59 0.20 8.88
C LEU A 212 23.27 0.40 8.16
N MET A 213 22.36 1.19 8.72
CA MET A 213 21.08 1.51 8.12
C MET A 213 20.84 3.00 8.22
N GLY A 214 20.87 3.68 7.07
CA GLY A 214 20.79 5.13 6.98
C GLY A 214 19.46 5.60 6.41
N HIS A 215 19.05 6.79 6.80
CA HIS A 215 17.99 7.53 6.11
C HIS A 215 18.42 7.92 4.70
N GLU A 216 17.53 8.55 3.94
CA GLU A 216 17.83 8.98 2.59
C GLU A 216 19.10 9.83 2.55
N ASN A 217 20.02 9.49 1.63
CA ASN A 217 21.31 10.15 1.44
C ASN A 217 22.29 10.00 2.62
N LYS A 218 22.09 9.06 3.56
CA LYS A 218 23.09 8.67 4.57
C LYS A 218 23.80 7.37 4.17
N THR A 219 24.97 7.50 3.55
CA THR A 219 25.77 6.37 3.03
C THR A 219 27.25 6.59 3.29
N GLN A 220 28.10 5.63 2.93
CA GLN A 220 29.56 5.84 2.89
C GLN A 220 30.00 7.02 2.02
N GLU A 221 29.24 7.42 1.00
CA GLU A 221 29.64 8.54 0.15
C GLU A 221 29.33 9.90 0.76
N THR A 222 28.38 9.96 1.70
CA THR A 222 27.94 11.20 2.34
C THR A 222 28.32 11.30 3.81
N ASP A 223 28.67 10.19 4.45
CA ASP A 223 29.22 10.13 5.80
C ASP A 223 30.67 9.61 5.80
N SER A 224 31.60 10.54 6.02
CA SER A 224 33.03 10.24 6.10
C SER A 224 33.40 9.26 7.23
N SER A 225 32.61 9.19 8.30
CA SER A 225 32.82 8.26 9.40
C SER A 225 32.44 6.82 9.02
N TRP A 226 31.37 6.65 8.23
CA TRP A 226 30.99 5.34 7.66
C TRP A 226 32.04 4.88 6.66
N LYS A 227 32.49 5.77 5.78
CA LYS A 227 33.62 5.52 4.86
C LYS A 227 34.89 5.09 5.59
N ALA A 228 35.18 5.74 6.73
CA ALA A 228 36.38 5.48 7.51
C ALA A 228 36.35 4.14 8.28
N ILE A 229 35.19 3.74 8.82
CA ILE A 229 35.06 2.49 9.58
C ILE A 229 34.86 1.28 8.67
N TRP A 230 34.18 1.43 7.53
CA TRP A 230 33.81 0.33 6.65
C TRP A 230 34.95 -0.64 6.30
N PRO A 231 36.16 -0.20 5.90
CA PRO A 231 37.27 -1.13 5.61
C PRO A 231 37.81 -1.86 6.84
N ARG A 232 37.49 -1.40 8.06
CA ARG A 232 37.96 -1.96 9.34
C ARG A 232 36.94 -2.89 9.99
N LEU A 233 35.72 -2.96 9.44
CA LEU A 233 34.74 -4.01 9.76
C LEU A 233 35.12 -5.25 8.95
N THR A 234 35.72 -6.25 9.59
CA THR A 234 36.29 -7.44 8.92
C THR A 234 35.36 -8.64 8.91
N GLY A 235 34.32 -8.64 9.75
CA GLY A 235 33.26 -9.63 9.74
C GLY A 235 32.18 -9.40 8.69
N TRP A 236 31.04 -10.05 8.88
CA TRP A 236 29.84 -9.76 8.08
C TRP A 236 29.46 -8.29 8.25
N LYS A 237 29.19 -7.62 7.13
CA LYS A 237 28.74 -6.24 7.16
C LYS A 237 27.78 -5.96 6.01
N LYS A 238 26.84 -5.05 6.27
CA LYS A 238 25.87 -4.63 5.27
C LYS A 238 25.47 -3.18 5.54
N GLU A 239 25.34 -2.42 4.46
CA GLU A 239 24.84 -1.06 4.45
C GLU A 239 23.50 -1.04 3.72
N PHE A 240 22.54 -0.32 4.28
CA PHE A 240 21.24 -0.04 3.71
C PHE A 240 21.01 1.47 3.73
N GLU A 241 20.51 1.99 2.62
CA GLU A 241 19.89 3.31 2.54
C GLU A 241 18.39 3.08 2.42
N VAL A 242 17.58 3.80 3.20
CA VAL A 242 16.12 3.76 3.07
C VAL A 242 15.62 5.10 2.53
N LYS A 243 15.06 5.06 1.32
CA LYS A 243 14.51 6.24 0.65
C LYS A 243 13.33 6.82 1.43
N SER A 244 13.18 8.13 1.31
CA SER A 244 12.14 8.93 1.97
C SER A 244 12.14 8.93 3.51
N MET A 245 12.92 8.07 4.19
CA MET A 245 13.12 8.17 5.64
C MET A 245 13.96 9.40 5.99
N THR A 246 13.74 9.91 7.19
CA THR A 246 14.52 10.99 7.83
C THR A 246 15.20 10.47 9.10
N HIS A 247 15.98 11.32 9.78
CA HIS A 247 16.75 10.92 10.96
C HIS A 247 15.89 10.26 12.05
N TYR A 248 14.77 10.89 12.45
CA TYR A 248 13.92 10.33 13.51
C TYR A 248 12.95 9.25 13.02
N SER A 249 12.99 8.86 11.75
CA SER A 249 12.19 7.75 11.22
C SER A 249 12.58 6.40 11.85
N PHE A 250 13.76 6.29 12.49
CA PHE A 250 14.22 5.12 13.27
C PHE A 250 13.81 5.16 14.76
N SER A 251 12.75 5.91 15.08
CA SER A 251 12.15 6.00 16.42
C SER A 251 10.64 5.77 16.34
N ASP A 252 9.96 5.82 17.47
CA ASP A 252 8.50 5.72 17.51
C ASP A 252 7.80 7.02 17.05
N LEU A 253 8.52 8.11 16.76
CA LEU A 253 7.91 9.40 16.42
C LEU A 253 7.00 9.35 15.18
N PRO A 254 7.37 8.74 14.04
CA PRO A 254 6.45 8.58 12.92
C PRO A 254 5.20 7.80 13.31
N LEU A 255 5.34 6.73 14.11
CA LEU A 255 4.20 5.95 14.57
C LEU A 255 3.28 6.76 15.49
N VAL A 256 3.85 7.62 16.34
CA VAL A 256 3.09 8.56 17.19
C VAL A 256 2.30 9.53 16.33
N ILE A 257 2.93 10.13 15.31
CA ILE A 257 2.27 11.06 14.37
C ILE A 257 1.09 10.37 13.67
N THR A 258 1.30 9.16 13.15
CA THR A 258 0.24 8.37 12.50
C THR A 258 -0.88 7.99 13.47
N THR A 259 -0.53 7.56 14.69
CA THR A 259 -1.51 7.19 15.73
C THR A 259 -2.41 8.37 16.13
N LEU A 260 -1.86 9.58 16.11
CA LEU A 260 -2.61 10.81 16.38
C LEU A 260 -3.36 11.35 15.15
N GLY A 261 -3.25 10.70 13.98
CA GLY A 261 -3.88 11.12 12.74
C GLY A 261 -3.29 12.43 12.18
N LEU A 262 -1.99 12.65 12.39
CA LEU A 262 -1.27 13.87 12.02
C LEU A 262 -0.41 13.72 10.75
N ASP A 263 -0.53 12.61 10.01
CA ASP A 263 0.18 12.39 8.74
C ASP A 263 -0.08 13.54 7.75
N GLY A 264 1.00 14.09 7.19
CA GLY A 264 0.94 15.24 6.28
C GLY A 264 0.45 16.56 6.89
N LYS A 265 0.14 16.62 8.19
CA LYS A 265 -0.45 17.82 8.84
C LYS A 265 0.56 18.66 9.63
N LEU A 266 1.76 18.14 9.89
CA LEU A 266 2.81 18.90 10.58
C LEU A 266 3.45 19.94 9.64
N PRO A 267 4.03 21.02 10.17
CA PRO A 267 4.80 21.97 9.36
C PRO A 267 5.92 21.27 8.58
N SER A 268 6.22 21.73 7.36
CA SER A 268 7.21 21.10 6.47
C SER A 268 8.60 20.95 7.12
N GLU A 269 9.01 21.92 7.95
CA GLU A 269 10.27 21.87 8.70
C GLU A 269 10.27 20.77 9.76
N ALA A 270 9.13 20.56 10.43
CA ALA A 270 8.96 19.48 11.40
C ALA A 270 8.97 18.11 10.70
N GLN A 271 8.33 18.00 9.53
CA GLN A 271 8.33 16.76 8.74
C GLN A 271 9.74 16.32 8.33
N LYS A 272 10.62 17.27 7.95
CA LYS A 272 12.03 16.97 7.62
C LYS A 272 12.82 16.38 8.78
N LEU A 273 12.43 16.70 10.01
CA LEU A 273 13.09 16.21 11.22
C LEU A 273 12.45 14.92 11.72
N LEU A 274 11.13 14.88 11.80
CA LEU A 274 10.35 13.84 12.46
C LEU A 274 9.92 12.70 11.52
N GLY A 275 10.07 12.89 10.21
CA GLY A 275 9.47 12.07 9.17
C GLY A 275 8.07 12.58 8.79
N SER A 276 7.68 12.32 7.55
CA SER A 276 6.28 12.44 7.14
C SER A 276 5.84 11.22 6.32
N ASN A 277 4.74 10.61 6.77
CA ASN A 277 4.02 9.55 6.09
C ASN A 277 4.70 8.16 6.10
N GLU A 278 5.79 7.95 6.85
CA GLU A 278 6.40 6.63 7.01
C GLU A 278 5.70 5.81 8.10
N GLY A 279 5.20 6.45 9.16
CA GLY A 279 4.29 5.86 10.16
C GLY A 279 4.52 4.38 10.52
N ILE A 280 3.49 3.57 10.24
CA ILE A 280 3.50 2.12 10.42
C ILE A 280 4.53 1.44 9.50
N ARG A 281 4.65 1.89 8.24
CA ARG A 281 5.53 1.28 7.23
C ARG A 281 7.00 1.39 7.63
N GLY A 282 7.49 2.58 7.97
CA GLY A 282 8.88 2.84 8.38
C GLY A 282 9.25 2.10 9.66
N THR A 283 8.32 2.03 10.61
CA THR A 283 8.47 1.23 11.84
C THR A 283 8.62 -0.26 11.52
N ASN A 284 7.75 -0.79 10.66
CA ASN A 284 7.78 -2.19 10.24
C ASN A 284 9.05 -2.49 9.44
N LEU A 285 9.45 -1.62 8.52
CA LEU A 285 10.66 -1.75 7.72
C LEU A 285 11.88 -1.85 8.64
N THR A 286 12.06 -0.87 9.52
CA THR A 286 13.17 -0.87 10.48
C THR A 286 13.18 -2.14 11.33
N THR A 287 12.01 -2.53 11.87
CA THR A 287 11.90 -3.71 12.73
C THR A 287 12.21 -5.00 11.97
N THR A 288 11.74 -5.14 10.73
CA THR A 288 11.98 -6.35 9.92
C THR A 288 13.45 -6.48 9.54
N TYR A 289 14.13 -5.40 9.14
CA TYR A 289 15.57 -5.46 8.84
C TYR A 289 16.42 -5.72 10.09
N VAL A 290 16.07 -5.12 11.23
CA VAL A 290 16.72 -5.43 12.52
C VAL A 290 16.48 -6.89 12.90
N LYS A 291 15.26 -7.42 12.72
CA LYS A 291 14.95 -8.83 12.97
C LYS A 291 15.77 -9.77 12.06
N ALA A 292 15.81 -9.50 10.76
CA ALA A 292 16.59 -10.28 9.80
C ALA A 292 18.09 -10.29 10.16
N PHE A 293 18.61 -9.16 10.64
CA PHE A 293 19.97 -9.08 11.17
C PHE A 293 20.16 -9.94 12.42
N LEU A 294 19.23 -9.89 13.38
CA LEU A 294 19.31 -10.67 14.60
C LEU A 294 19.24 -12.18 14.34
N GLU A 295 18.41 -12.63 13.40
CA GLU A 295 18.31 -14.04 12.99
C GLU A 295 19.63 -14.52 12.38
N MET A 296 20.24 -13.70 11.53
CA MET A 296 21.54 -13.99 10.94
C MET A 296 22.66 -14.04 12.00
N VAL A 297 22.67 -13.14 12.99
CA VAL A 297 23.67 -13.17 14.06
C VAL A 297 23.53 -14.41 14.96
N SER A 298 22.30 -14.87 15.20
CA SER A 298 22.00 -16.01 16.08
C SER A 298 22.26 -17.37 15.41
N GLY A 299 22.54 -17.40 14.10
CA GLY A 299 22.90 -18.61 13.36
C GLY A 299 21.71 -19.48 12.93
N ASP A 300 20.48 -18.98 13.06
CA ASP A 300 19.23 -19.72 12.79
C ASP A 300 18.81 -19.74 11.30
N SER A 301 19.39 -18.91 10.41
CA SER A 301 19.07 -18.99 8.96
C SER A 301 20.08 -18.31 8.01
N ASN A 302 20.02 -18.78 6.75
CA ASN A 302 20.80 -18.41 5.56
C ASN A 302 20.53 -16.98 5.07
N ARG A 303 21.27 -16.52 4.04
CA ARG A 303 21.14 -15.23 3.31
C ARG A 303 19.73 -14.84 2.82
N GLU A 304 18.71 -15.66 3.04
CA GLU A 304 17.33 -15.49 2.58
C GLU A 304 16.52 -14.47 3.41
N ALA A 305 16.76 -14.34 4.73
CA ALA A 305 15.98 -13.42 5.59
C ALA A 305 16.06 -11.95 5.14
N PHE A 306 17.23 -11.52 4.65
CA PHE A 306 17.38 -10.17 4.06
C PHE A 306 16.74 -10.05 2.67
N ALA A 307 16.65 -11.15 1.91
CA ALA A 307 15.94 -11.16 0.63
C ALA A 307 14.42 -11.13 0.83
N ASP A 308 13.90 -11.84 1.85
CA ASP A 308 12.51 -11.75 2.30
C ASP A 308 12.15 -10.35 2.77
N ALA A 309 12.96 -9.76 3.66
CA ALA A 309 12.80 -8.37 4.07
C ALA A 309 12.82 -7.40 2.88
N GLY A 310 13.68 -7.64 1.88
CA GLY A 310 13.69 -6.87 0.64
C GLY A 310 12.43 -6.99 -0.21
N ARG A 311 11.76 -8.16 -0.19
CA ARG A 311 10.47 -8.39 -0.89
C ARG A 311 9.30 -7.73 -0.16
N ASP A 312 9.28 -7.79 1.18
CA ASP A 312 8.19 -7.22 1.97
C ASP A 312 8.16 -5.69 1.91
N PHE A 313 9.32 -5.06 1.69
CA PHE A 313 9.47 -3.60 1.64
C PHE A 313 9.97 -3.08 0.29
N SER A 314 9.88 -3.87 -0.79
CA SER A 314 10.12 -3.33 -2.13
C SER A 314 9.12 -2.22 -2.42
N GLU A 315 9.58 -1.11 -2.98
CA GLU A 315 8.72 -0.07 -3.56
C GLU A 315 7.73 -0.76 -4.52
N ARG A 316 6.45 -0.83 -4.12
CA ARG A 316 5.40 -1.53 -4.87
C ARG A 316 4.85 -0.55 -5.88
N THR A 317 5.29 -0.66 -7.13
CA THR A 317 5.00 0.36 -8.15
C THR A 317 3.84 -0.09 -9.03
N LEU A 318 2.81 0.76 -9.13
CA LEU A 318 1.68 0.57 -10.02
C LEU A 318 1.73 1.65 -11.10
N ASP A 319 1.41 1.29 -12.34
CA ASP A 319 1.17 2.25 -13.42
C ASP A 319 -0.30 2.19 -13.86
N CYS A 320 -0.98 3.33 -13.80
CA CYS A 320 -2.40 3.45 -14.07
C CYS A 320 -2.65 4.37 -15.26
N THR A 321 -3.16 3.82 -16.36
CA THR A 321 -3.73 4.63 -17.44
C THR A 321 -5.20 4.91 -17.17
N GLY A 322 -5.65 6.12 -17.50
CA GLY A 322 -7.07 6.48 -17.39
C GLY A 322 -7.51 6.96 -16.02
N ALA A 323 -6.57 7.40 -15.18
CA ALA A 323 -6.82 8.02 -13.87
C ALA A 323 -7.83 9.18 -13.89
N THR A 324 -7.98 9.85 -15.04
CA THR A 324 -8.95 10.95 -15.24
C THR A 324 -10.28 10.50 -15.85
N GLY A 325 -10.36 9.23 -16.27
CA GLY A 325 -11.52 8.59 -16.88
C GLY A 325 -12.48 8.02 -15.85
N TYR A 326 -13.58 7.45 -16.34
CA TYR A 326 -14.67 6.95 -15.49
C TYR A 326 -14.27 5.69 -14.69
N ILE A 327 -13.76 4.66 -15.38
CA ILE A 327 -13.32 3.41 -14.73
C ILE A 327 -12.01 3.68 -13.96
N GLY A 328 -10.97 4.15 -14.65
CA GLY A 328 -9.65 4.36 -14.04
C GLY A 328 -9.64 5.36 -12.89
N GLY A 329 -10.48 6.40 -12.95
CA GLY A 329 -10.60 7.35 -11.85
C GLY A 329 -11.24 6.73 -10.60
N ASP A 330 -12.24 5.87 -10.76
CA ASP A 330 -12.87 5.16 -9.63
C ASP A 330 -11.95 4.05 -9.08
N THR A 331 -11.24 3.34 -9.95
CA THR A 331 -10.18 2.38 -9.57
C THR A 331 -9.06 3.08 -8.80
N LEU A 332 -8.59 4.24 -9.25
CA LEU A 332 -7.57 5.02 -8.55
C LEU A 332 -8.06 5.46 -7.17
N PHE A 333 -9.30 5.96 -7.08
CA PHE A 333 -9.93 6.29 -5.80
C PHE A 333 -9.96 5.09 -4.84
N ALA A 334 -10.35 3.92 -5.32
CA ALA A 334 -10.42 2.70 -4.51
C ALA A 334 -9.03 2.26 -4.03
N LEU A 335 -8.01 2.30 -4.91
CA LEU A 335 -6.63 1.98 -4.57
C LEU A 335 -6.03 2.93 -3.54
N CYS A 336 -6.09 4.24 -3.79
CA CYS A 336 -5.50 5.23 -2.89
C CYS A 336 -6.15 5.23 -1.50
N ASN A 337 -7.45 4.91 -1.39
CA ASN A 337 -8.14 4.83 -0.10
C ASN A 337 -7.80 3.55 0.68
N LYS A 338 -7.55 2.44 -0.02
CA LYS A 338 -7.28 1.15 0.64
C LYS A 338 -5.80 0.95 0.93
N HIS A 339 -4.93 1.41 0.03
CA HIS A 339 -3.48 1.17 0.05
C HIS A 339 -2.71 2.49 -0.07
N SER A 340 -2.48 3.13 1.08
CA SER A 340 -1.64 4.34 1.15
C SER A 340 -0.14 4.03 1.00
N ASP A 341 0.23 2.76 1.05
CA ASP A 341 1.60 2.23 0.95
C ASP A 341 2.00 1.86 -0.49
N TYR A 342 1.08 1.91 -1.44
CA TYR A 342 1.38 1.67 -2.85
C TYR A 342 1.92 2.93 -3.53
N GLU A 343 2.97 2.77 -4.34
CA GLU A 343 3.47 3.83 -5.19
C GLU A 343 2.74 3.79 -6.52
N ILE A 344 1.86 4.76 -6.74
CA ILE A 344 1.02 4.79 -7.94
C ILE A 344 1.50 5.89 -8.87
N ALA A 345 1.88 5.49 -10.09
CA ALA A 345 2.05 6.37 -11.23
C ALA A 345 0.74 6.47 -12.00
N ALA A 346 0.30 7.69 -12.28
CA ALA A 346 -0.90 7.96 -13.07
C ALA A 346 -0.52 8.68 -14.36
N LEU A 347 -0.82 8.04 -15.49
CA LEU A 347 -0.69 8.64 -16.80
C LEU A 347 -1.80 9.68 -17.02
N VAL A 348 -1.40 10.94 -17.26
CA VAL A 348 -2.32 12.07 -17.44
C VAL A 348 -1.90 12.92 -18.63
N ARG A 349 -2.84 13.24 -19.52
CA ARG A 349 -2.55 13.93 -20.79
C ARG A 349 -2.17 15.40 -20.67
N THR A 350 -2.59 16.08 -19.60
CA THR A 350 -2.40 17.54 -19.46
C THR A 350 -2.11 17.96 -18.03
N GLU A 351 -1.32 19.02 -17.88
CA GLU A 351 -1.00 19.66 -16.59
C GLU A 351 -2.24 20.06 -15.77
N GLU A 352 -3.31 20.50 -16.44
CA GLU A 352 -4.57 20.87 -15.79
C GLU A 352 -5.24 19.66 -15.13
N LYS A 353 -5.28 18.54 -15.85
CA LYS A 353 -5.81 17.29 -15.30
C LYS A 353 -4.89 16.73 -14.22
N ALA A 354 -3.58 16.86 -14.39
CA ALA A 354 -2.60 16.45 -13.40
C ALA A 354 -2.83 17.16 -12.06
N LYS A 355 -3.06 18.48 -12.08
CA LYS A 355 -3.41 19.25 -10.86
C LYS A 355 -4.63 18.69 -10.14
N SER A 356 -5.67 18.33 -10.89
CA SER A 356 -6.89 17.75 -10.30
C SER A 356 -6.62 16.37 -9.66
N VAL A 357 -5.78 15.54 -10.29
CA VAL A 357 -5.36 14.25 -9.75
C VAL A 357 -4.50 14.44 -8.49
N THR A 358 -3.46 15.28 -8.52
CA THR A 358 -2.58 15.53 -7.37
C THR A 358 -3.32 16.19 -6.20
N GLN A 359 -4.31 17.05 -6.48
CA GLN A 359 -5.14 17.65 -5.43
C GLN A 359 -6.01 16.60 -4.72
N ALA A 360 -6.55 15.63 -5.46
CA ALA A 360 -7.34 14.55 -4.88
C ALA A 360 -6.47 13.49 -4.19
N PHE A 361 -5.29 13.20 -4.76
CA PHE A 361 -4.39 12.14 -4.33
C PHE A 361 -2.93 12.66 -4.32
N PRO A 362 -2.47 13.29 -3.22
CA PRO A 362 -1.16 13.94 -3.15
C PRO A 362 0.04 13.01 -3.34
N ASN A 363 -0.13 11.71 -3.06
CA ASN A 363 0.94 10.71 -3.13
C ASN A 363 1.02 10.02 -4.50
N VAL A 364 0.16 10.37 -5.46
CA VAL A 364 0.19 9.81 -6.82
C VAL A 364 1.22 10.54 -7.67
N ARG A 365 2.19 9.82 -8.22
CA ARG A 365 3.17 10.35 -9.17
C ARG A 365 2.50 10.57 -10.52
N ILE A 366 2.65 11.77 -11.08
CA ILE A 366 2.09 12.08 -12.40
C ILE A 366 3.10 11.72 -13.50
N VAL A 367 2.61 11.02 -14.52
CA VAL A 367 3.31 10.82 -15.80
C VAL A 367 2.55 11.60 -16.87
N LEU A 368 3.15 12.69 -17.36
CA LEU A 368 2.54 13.49 -18.43
C LEU A 368 2.84 12.87 -19.79
N ALA A 369 1.86 12.17 -20.35
CA ALA A 369 1.94 11.55 -21.66
C ALA A 369 0.56 11.15 -22.19
N GLU A 370 0.49 10.86 -23.49
CA GLU A 370 -0.67 10.33 -24.19
C GLU A 370 -0.52 8.82 -24.44
N LEU A 371 -1.59 8.17 -24.92
CA LEU A 371 -1.56 6.73 -25.21
C LEU A 371 -0.69 6.37 -26.41
N ASP A 372 -0.41 7.34 -27.27
CA ASP A 372 0.43 7.14 -28.46
C ASP A 372 1.93 7.37 -28.16
N ASP A 373 2.28 7.80 -26.93
CA ASP A 373 3.65 7.96 -26.47
C ASP A 373 4.27 6.61 -26.08
N ALA A 374 4.39 5.70 -27.05
CA ALA A 374 4.79 4.31 -26.83
C ALA A 374 6.08 4.14 -26.01
N LYS A 375 7.07 5.03 -26.15
CA LYS A 375 8.30 4.98 -25.35
C LYS A 375 8.05 5.22 -23.86
N VAL A 376 7.20 6.19 -23.53
CA VAL A 376 6.87 6.50 -22.13
C VAL A 376 6.12 5.32 -21.53
N LEU A 377 5.14 4.78 -22.26
CA LEU A 377 4.39 3.60 -21.82
C LEU A 377 5.28 2.36 -21.63
N GLU A 378 6.21 2.09 -22.55
CA GLU A 378 7.17 1.00 -22.42
C GLU A 378 8.04 1.17 -21.17
N GLU A 379 8.55 2.37 -20.93
CA GLU A 379 9.41 2.68 -19.77
C GLU A 379 8.66 2.56 -18.44
N GLU A 380 7.44 3.09 -18.35
CA GLU A 380 6.65 3.03 -17.12
C GLU A 380 6.13 1.61 -16.84
N ALA A 381 5.63 0.91 -17.88
CA ALA A 381 5.19 -0.48 -17.76
C ALA A 381 6.34 -1.44 -17.41
N GLY A 382 7.57 -1.16 -17.84
CA GLY A 382 8.74 -1.96 -17.47
C GLY A 382 9.26 -1.73 -16.04
N LYS A 383 8.83 -0.64 -15.38
CA LYS A 383 9.18 -0.35 -13.97
C LYS A 383 8.11 -0.86 -13.00
N ALA A 384 6.84 -0.87 -13.43
CA ALA A 384 5.71 -1.17 -12.57
C ALA A 384 5.55 -2.68 -12.30
N ASP A 385 5.31 -3.07 -11.05
CA ASP A 385 4.93 -4.43 -10.70
C ASP A 385 3.53 -4.77 -11.27
N VAL A 386 2.62 -3.78 -11.30
CA VAL A 386 1.26 -3.93 -11.83
C VAL A 386 0.91 -2.77 -12.75
N VAL A 387 0.50 -3.06 -13.98
CA VAL A 387 -0.07 -2.10 -14.93
C VAL A 387 -1.58 -2.25 -14.97
N ILE A 388 -2.30 -1.18 -14.67
CA ILE A 388 -3.76 -1.08 -14.75
C ILE A 388 -4.12 -0.21 -15.95
N HIS A 389 -4.54 -0.85 -17.04
CA HIS A 389 -4.83 -0.17 -18.29
C HIS A 389 -6.34 0.01 -18.48
N THR A 390 -6.84 1.23 -18.29
CA THR A 390 -8.27 1.56 -18.42
C THR A 390 -8.58 2.67 -19.43
N ALA A 391 -7.57 3.40 -19.91
CA ALA A 391 -7.75 4.45 -20.90
C ALA A 391 -7.81 3.87 -22.31
N ASP A 392 -9.00 3.91 -22.92
CA ASP A 392 -9.23 3.43 -24.29
C ASP A 392 -8.70 2.00 -24.51
N ALA A 393 -8.73 1.22 -23.42
CA ALA A 393 -7.90 0.03 -23.29
C ALA A 393 -8.25 -1.03 -24.34
N SER A 394 -9.54 -1.24 -24.59
CA SER A 394 -10.02 -2.26 -25.52
C SER A 394 -9.82 -1.89 -27.00
N ASP A 395 -9.40 -0.67 -27.30
CA ASP A 395 -9.35 -0.12 -28.67
C ASP A 395 -8.00 0.50 -29.06
N ASN A 396 -7.12 0.81 -28.09
CA ASN A 396 -5.81 1.40 -28.35
C ASN A 396 -4.69 0.35 -28.47
N GLU A 397 -4.46 -0.14 -29.69
CA GLU A 397 -3.40 -1.11 -29.97
C GLU A 397 -1.97 -0.58 -29.71
N VAL A 398 -1.74 0.74 -29.87
CA VAL A 398 -0.40 1.33 -29.68
C VAL A 398 0.01 1.22 -28.22
N ALA A 399 -0.88 1.61 -27.31
CA ALA A 399 -0.67 1.49 -25.88
C ALA A 399 -0.55 0.02 -25.45
N ALA A 400 -1.40 -0.86 -25.96
CA ALA A 400 -1.36 -2.28 -25.64
C ALA A 400 -0.01 -2.92 -26.04
N LYS A 401 0.51 -2.61 -27.24
CA LYS A 401 1.84 -3.06 -27.70
C LYS A 401 2.97 -2.53 -26.82
N ALA A 402 2.90 -1.25 -26.45
CA ALA A 402 3.90 -0.61 -25.61
C ALA A 402 3.95 -1.23 -24.20
N ILE A 403 2.78 -1.44 -23.57
CA ILE A 403 2.66 -2.08 -22.25
C ILE A 403 3.20 -3.50 -22.29
N ALA A 404 2.79 -4.30 -23.28
CA ALA A 404 3.27 -5.67 -23.45
C ALA A 404 4.80 -5.73 -23.56
N LYS A 405 5.39 -4.83 -24.36
CA LYS A 405 6.84 -4.74 -24.53
C LYS A 405 7.57 -4.27 -23.27
N GLY A 406 7.03 -3.27 -22.58
CA GLY A 406 7.56 -2.77 -21.30
C GLY A 406 7.63 -3.90 -20.27
N LEU A 407 6.49 -4.55 -20.01
CA LEU A 407 6.38 -5.67 -19.07
C LEU A 407 7.31 -6.83 -19.44
N ALA A 408 7.37 -7.23 -20.71
CA ALA A 408 8.24 -8.32 -21.13
C ALA A 408 9.74 -7.99 -20.97
N SER A 409 10.12 -6.71 -21.05
CA SER A 409 11.52 -6.28 -20.92
C SER A 409 11.95 -6.01 -19.47
N GLY A 410 11.02 -5.59 -18.61
CA GLY A 410 11.28 -5.20 -17.23
C GLY A 410 11.22 -6.36 -16.22
N HIS A 411 10.59 -7.48 -16.60
CA HIS A 411 10.23 -8.54 -15.67
C HIS A 411 10.82 -9.91 -16.02
N SER A 412 10.88 -10.78 -15.02
CA SER A 412 11.38 -12.15 -15.15
C SER A 412 10.39 -13.14 -14.52
N LYS A 413 10.67 -14.43 -14.67
CA LYS A 413 9.88 -15.48 -14.01
C LYS A 413 9.90 -15.36 -12.48
N GLU A 414 11.00 -14.90 -11.91
CA GLU A 414 11.19 -14.73 -10.47
C GLU A 414 10.53 -13.46 -9.93
N LYS A 415 10.37 -12.44 -10.80
CA LYS A 415 9.67 -11.19 -10.51
C LYS A 415 8.74 -10.84 -11.68
N PRO A 416 7.58 -11.52 -11.80
CA PRO A 416 6.67 -11.29 -12.91
C PRO A 416 6.02 -9.92 -12.83
N GLY A 417 5.70 -9.35 -13.99
CA GLY A 417 4.88 -8.14 -14.12
C GLY A 417 3.44 -8.51 -14.40
N TYR A 418 2.50 -7.74 -13.87
CA TYR A 418 1.07 -8.03 -13.96
C TYR A 418 0.34 -6.98 -14.77
N TRP A 419 -0.52 -7.39 -15.70
CA TRP A 419 -1.30 -6.50 -16.55
C TRP A 419 -2.79 -6.72 -16.31
N LEU A 420 -3.44 -5.75 -15.68
CA LEU A 420 -4.90 -5.69 -15.57
C LEU A 420 -5.44 -4.80 -16.68
N HIS A 421 -6.13 -5.42 -17.63
CA HIS A 421 -6.63 -4.79 -18.85
C HIS A 421 -8.14 -4.65 -18.81
N THR A 422 -8.68 -3.46 -19.09
CA THR A 422 -10.11 -3.29 -19.33
C THR A 422 -10.47 -3.73 -20.75
N GLY A 423 -11.13 -4.88 -20.88
CA GLY A 423 -11.87 -5.29 -22.08
C GLY A 423 -13.26 -4.65 -22.12
N GLY A 424 -14.17 -5.18 -22.94
CA GLY A 424 -15.54 -4.68 -23.02
C GLY A 424 -16.55 -5.71 -23.49
N ALA A 425 -17.69 -5.84 -22.80
CA ALA A 425 -18.71 -6.85 -23.16
C ALA A 425 -19.45 -6.52 -24.47
N GLY A 426 -19.12 -5.40 -25.14
CA GLY A 426 -19.48 -5.16 -26.53
C GLY A 426 -19.01 -6.29 -27.46
N ILE A 427 -17.91 -6.97 -27.12
CA ILE A 427 -17.38 -8.15 -27.83
C ILE A 427 -18.41 -9.29 -27.93
N LEU A 428 -19.32 -9.42 -26.95
CA LEU A 428 -20.35 -10.45 -26.92
C LEU A 428 -21.51 -10.16 -27.89
N CYS A 429 -21.59 -8.94 -28.43
CA CYS A 429 -22.65 -8.52 -29.36
C CYS A 429 -22.42 -8.98 -30.81
N TRP A 430 -21.29 -9.65 -31.10
CA TRP A 430 -20.82 -9.92 -32.47
C TRP A 430 -21.87 -10.58 -33.37
N GLU A 431 -22.72 -11.47 -32.85
CA GLU A 431 -23.78 -12.11 -33.64
C GLU A 431 -24.85 -11.12 -34.09
N THR A 432 -25.34 -10.29 -33.17
CA THR A 432 -26.39 -9.31 -33.49
C THR A 432 -25.83 -8.19 -34.35
N MET A 433 -24.54 -7.84 -34.20
CA MET A 433 -23.88 -6.84 -35.05
C MET A 433 -23.78 -7.26 -36.52
N ARG A 434 -23.85 -8.56 -36.84
CA ARG A 434 -23.78 -9.09 -38.20
C ARG A 434 -25.12 -9.11 -38.94
N ASP A 435 -26.24 -9.00 -38.23
CA ASP A 435 -27.58 -9.15 -38.82
C ASP A 435 -28.57 -8.17 -38.20
N ASP A 436 -28.85 -7.09 -38.93
CA ASP A 436 -29.77 -6.04 -38.50
C ASP A 436 -31.22 -6.53 -38.32
N ASN A 437 -31.58 -7.68 -38.88
CA ASN A 437 -32.89 -8.29 -38.64
C ASN A 437 -33.03 -8.81 -37.21
N LYS A 438 -31.91 -8.99 -36.49
CA LYS A 438 -31.88 -9.48 -35.12
C LYS A 438 -31.92 -8.36 -34.06
N LEU A 439 -32.08 -7.11 -34.48
CA LEU A 439 -32.15 -5.99 -33.56
C LEU A 439 -33.30 -6.13 -32.55
N GLY A 440 -32.96 -6.01 -31.28
CA GLY A 440 -33.90 -6.11 -30.18
C GLY A 440 -34.48 -7.51 -29.98
N GLU A 441 -33.96 -8.55 -30.64
CA GLU A 441 -34.43 -9.92 -30.44
C GLU A 441 -34.00 -10.50 -29.10
N TRP A 442 -34.77 -11.48 -28.63
CA TRP A 442 -34.42 -12.29 -27.47
C TRP A 442 -33.33 -13.31 -27.85
N SER A 443 -32.27 -13.41 -27.05
CA SER A 443 -31.24 -14.44 -27.20
C SER A 443 -30.98 -15.15 -25.88
N ASP A 444 -31.04 -16.48 -25.86
CA ASP A 444 -30.69 -17.30 -24.69
C ASP A 444 -29.18 -17.55 -24.54
N ARG A 445 -28.36 -17.07 -25.49
CA ARG A 445 -26.92 -17.20 -25.43
C ARG A 445 -26.37 -16.46 -24.21
N GLU A 446 -25.50 -17.13 -23.47
CA GLU A 446 -24.83 -16.63 -22.27
C GLU A 446 -23.40 -17.20 -22.23
N TYR A 447 -22.41 -16.34 -22.00
CA TYR A 447 -21.01 -16.73 -21.88
C TYR A 447 -20.61 -16.96 -20.42
N ASN A 448 -19.65 -17.83 -20.14
CA ASN A 448 -19.25 -18.16 -18.77
C ASN A 448 -17.72 -18.14 -18.61
N ASP A 449 -17.23 -17.27 -17.72
CA ASP A 449 -15.80 -17.05 -17.51
C ASP A 449 -15.07 -18.18 -16.74
N TRP A 450 -15.83 -19.13 -16.18
CA TRP A 450 -15.30 -20.24 -15.38
C TRP A 450 -15.37 -21.59 -16.11
N THR A 451 -16.56 -21.97 -16.59
CA THR A 451 -16.76 -23.29 -17.20
C THR A 451 -16.44 -23.32 -18.69
N ALA A 452 -16.38 -22.16 -19.34
CA ALA A 452 -16.29 -22.06 -20.80
C ALA A 452 -15.46 -20.83 -21.24
N VAL A 453 -14.35 -20.54 -20.55
CA VAL A 453 -13.48 -19.39 -20.88
C VAL A 453 -12.98 -19.41 -22.33
N GLN A 454 -12.82 -20.60 -22.92
CA GLN A 454 -12.41 -20.78 -24.31
C GLN A 454 -13.45 -20.23 -25.31
N ASP A 455 -14.72 -20.15 -24.92
CA ASP A 455 -15.76 -19.53 -25.77
C ASP A 455 -15.60 -18.01 -25.82
N LEU A 456 -14.92 -17.40 -24.84
CA LEU A 456 -14.59 -15.98 -24.80
C LEU A 456 -13.30 -15.70 -25.57
N THR A 457 -12.25 -16.47 -25.31
CA THR A 457 -10.95 -16.28 -26.00
C THR A 457 -11.00 -16.73 -27.46
N GLY A 458 -11.91 -17.64 -27.80
CA GLY A 458 -12.16 -18.17 -29.15
C GLY A 458 -13.20 -17.43 -29.98
N LEU A 459 -13.60 -16.21 -29.60
CA LEU A 459 -14.56 -15.40 -30.37
C LEU A 459 -14.05 -15.08 -31.80
N PRO A 460 -14.95 -14.77 -32.75
CA PRO A 460 -14.55 -14.41 -34.11
C PRO A 460 -13.64 -13.17 -34.16
N GLN A 461 -12.73 -13.12 -35.13
CA GLN A 461 -11.74 -12.04 -35.27
C GLN A 461 -12.34 -10.66 -35.60
N ASP A 462 -13.53 -10.63 -36.20
CA ASP A 462 -14.33 -9.43 -36.45
C ASP A 462 -15.23 -9.05 -35.25
N ALA A 463 -15.18 -9.80 -34.15
CA ALA A 463 -15.81 -9.38 -32.91
C ALA A 463 -15.15 -8.10 -32.39
N PHE A 464 -15.95 -7.20 -31.85
CA PHE A 464 -15.51 -5.90 -31.34
C PHE A 464 -14.44 -6.09 -30.25
N HIS A 465 -13.39 -5.26 -30.22
CA HIS A 465 -12.24 -5.36 -29.30
C HIS A 465 -11.32 -6.60 -29.44
N LYS A 466 -11.67 -7.60 -30.27
CA LYS A 466 -10.95 -8.89 -30.30
C LYS A 466 -9.46 -8.76 -30.62
N ASN A 467 -9.10 -7.80 -31.46
CA ASN A 467 -7.72 -7.49 -31.83
C ASN A 467 -6.84 -7.14 -30.62
N VAL A 468 -7.37 -6.36 -29.66
CA VAL A 468 -6.62 -5.98 -28.46
C VAL A 468 -6.65 -7.08 -27.40
N ASP A 469 -7.81 -7.73 -27.20
CA ASP A 469 -7.91 -8.90 -26.31
C ASP A 469 -6.91 -9.99 -26.69
N ASP A 470 -6.76 -10.29 -27.98
CA ASP A 470 -5.79 -11.28 -28.47
C ASP A 470 -4.34 -10.86 -28.22
N LEU A 471 -4.04 -9.57 -28.30
CA LEU A 471 -2.71 -9.05 -27.99
C LEU A 471 -2.39 -9.23 -26.50
N VAL A 472 -3.34 -8.90 -25.62
CA VAL A 472 -3.18 -9.06 -24.17
C VAL A 472 -2.99 -10.54 -23.80
N LEU A 473 -3.80 -11.44 -24.36
CA LEU A 473 -3.67 -12.88 -24.13
C LEU A 473 -2.34 -13.42 -24.64
N ALA A 474 -1.91 -13.02 -25.85
CA ALA A 474 -0.64 -13.43 -26.44
C ALA A 474 0.60 -12.92 -25.67
N SER A 475 0.44 -11.89 -24.85
CA SER A 475 1.53 -11.35 -24.01
C SER A 475 1.75 -12.18 -22.74
N GLY A 476 0.81 -13.07 -22.38
CA GLY A 476 0.91 -13.93 -21.21
C GLY A 476 2.09 -14.89 -21.28
N SER A 477 2.89 -14.95 -20.23
CA SER A 477 4.08 -15.79 -20.12
C SER A 477 4.43 -16.15 -18.66
N ASP A 478 5.58 -16.75 -18.44
CA ASP A 478 6.13 -16.94 -17.09
C ASP A 478 6.49 -15.60 -16.43
N SER A 479 6.95 -14.62 -17.21
CA SER A 479 7.38 -13.29 -16.74
C SER A 479 6.27 -12.24 -16.77
N VAL A 480 5.19 -12.46 -17.51
CA VAL A 480 4.08 -11.50 -17.66
C VAL A 480 2.76 -12.21 -17.39
N LYS A 481 1.98 -11.70 -16.43
CA LYS A 481 0.68 -12.24 -16.03
C LYS A 481 -0.42 -11.29 -16.48
N THR A 482 -1.33 -11.74 -17.32
CA THR A 482 -2.40 -10.87 -17.86
C THR A 482 -3.77 -11.22 -17.27
N ALA A 483 -4.62 -10.22 -17.07
CA ALA A 483 -6.02 -10.39 -16.72
C ALA A 483 -6.87 -9.38 -17.52
N ILE A 484 -7.81 -9.88 -18.31
CA ILE A 484 -8.79 -9.08 -19.04
C ILE A 484 -10.06 -9.01 -18.20
N LEU A 485 -10.42 -7.81 -17.75
CA LEU A 485 -11.68 -7.51 -17.08
C LEU A 485 -12.64 -6.98 -18.12
N CYS A 486 -13.71 -7.74 -18.40
CA CYS A 486 -14.70 -7.47 -19.44
C CYS A 486 -16.02 -7.03 -18.79
N PRO A 487 -16.17 -5.75 -18.42
CA PRO A 487 -17.40 -5.21 -17.86
C PRO A 487 -18.49 -5.03 -18.94
N PRO A 488 -19.77 -5.20 -18.58
CA PRO A 488 -20.92 -4.94 -19.44
C PRO A 488 -21.37 -3.47 -19.30
N THR A 489 -22.67 -3.19 -19.19
CA THR A 489 -23.13 -1.83 -18.93
C THR A 489 -22.70 -1.37 -17.54
N ILE A 490 -21.70 -0.49 -17.49
CA ILE A 490 -21.23 0.12 -16.26
C ILE A 490 -22.14 1.29 -15.90
N TYR A 491 -22.58 1.41 -14.65
CA TYR A 491 -23.41 2.51 -14.18
C TYR A 491 -23.00 2.99 -12.78
N GLY A 492 -23.64 4.08 -12.32
CA GLY A 492 -23.32 4.74 -11.05
C GLY A 492 -22.45 5.97 -11.22
N ARG A 493 -22.50 6.89 -10.26
CA ARG A 493 -21.62 8.06 -10.26
C ARG A 493 -20.20 7.66 -9.88
N GLY A 494 -19.24 7.98 -10.75
CA GLY A 494 -17.82 7.74 -10.48
C GLY A 494 -17.28 8.61 -9.34
N ARG A 495 -16.28 8.10 -8.63
CA ARG A 495 -15.64 8.73 -7.46
C ARG A 495 -14.25 9.29 -7.76
N GLY A 496 -13.79 9.13 -9.00
CA GLY A 496 -12.54 9.70 -9.49
C GLY A 496 -12.56 11.24 -9.58
N PRO A 497 -11.39 11.85 -9.78
CA PRO A 497 -11.21 13.30 -9.64
C PRO A 497 -11.81 14.13 -10.79
N LEU A 498 -12.11 13.49 -11.93
CA LEU A 498 -12.56 14.18 -13.16
C LEU A 498 -13.82 13.55 -13.75
N ASN A 499 -13.70 12.61 -14.70
CA ASN A 499 -14.88 12.08 -15.37
C ASN A 499 -15.64 11.11 -14.46
N THR A 500 -16.85 11.48 -14.06
CA THR A 500 -17.71 10.69 -13.18
C THR A 500 -18.98 10.17 -13.88
N ARG A 501 -19.11 10.38 -15.19
CA ARG A 501 -20.28 10.02 -15.99
C ARG A 501 -20.04 8.72 -16.76
N SER A 502 -21.00 7.80 -16.71
CA SER A 502 -21.04 6.65 -17.62
C SER A 502 -21.57 7.04 -19.02
N ARG A 503 -21.77 6.05 -19.88
CA ARG A 503 -22.17 6.20 -21.28
C ARG A 503 -23.55 5.61 -21.56
N GLN A 504 -23.70 4.31 -21.84
CA GLN A 504 -24.93 3.71 -22.39
C GLN A 504 -26.23 4.10 -21.66
N ALA A 505 -26.31 3.89 -20.33
CA ALA A 505 -27.52 4.21 -19.55
C ALA A 505 -27.75 5.73 -19.39
N TYR A 506 -26.68 6.53 -19.40
CA TYR A 506 -26.76 7.98 -19.27
C TYR A 506 -27.17 8.62 -20.61
N GLU A 507 -26.72 8.08 -21.75
CA GLU A 507 -27.21 8.47 -23.08
C GLU A 507 -28.69 8.14 -23.28
N LEU A 508 -29.15 7.00 -22.74
CA LEU A 508 -30.56 6.64 -22.75
C LEU A 508 -31.40 7.65 -21.96
N ALA A 509 -30.94 7.98 -20.75
CA ALA A 509 -31.56 9.02 -19.92
C ALA A 509 -31.55 10.39 -20.62
N HIS A 510 -30.43 10.77 -21.26
CA HIS A 510 -30.31 12.00 -22.03
C HIS A 510 -31.35 12.07 -23.15
N LEU A 511 -31.47 11.02 -23.97
CA LEU A 511 -32.46 10.96 -25.05
C LEU A 511 -33.90 11.07 -24.51
N ILE A 512 -34.23 10.35 -23.45
CA ILE A 512 -35.57 10.39 -22.83
C ILE A 512 -35.90 11.81 -22.33
N LEU A 513 -34.95 12.47 -21.65
CA LEU A 513 -35.13 13.81 -21.10
C LEU A 513 -35.26 14.89 -22.18
N THR A 514 -34.56 14.74 -23.30
CA THR A 514 -34.50 15.74 -24.37
C THR A 514 -35.58 15.55 -25.44
N ALA A 515 -35.84 14.32 -25.85
CA ALA A 515 -36.80 14.01 -26.90
C ALA A 515 -38.21 13.74 -26.39
N GLY A 516 -38.37 13.42 -25.10
CA GLY A 516 -39.69 13.29 -24.46
C GLY A 516 -40.49 12.04 -24.86
N TYR A 517 -39.82 10.97 -25.30
CA TYR A 517 -40.41 9.66 -25.60
C TYR A 517 -39.52 8.53 -25.09
N ILE A 518 -40.06 7.32 -25.01
CA ILE A 518 -39.31 6.10 -24.61
C ILE A 518 -38.79 5.40 -25.87
N PRO A 519 -37.46 5.39 -26.13
CA PRO A 519 -36.90 4.78 -27.33
C PRO A 519 -36.89 3.25 -27.23
N ILE A 520 -37.32 2.58 -28.30
CA ILE A 520 -37.30 1.13 -28.43
C ILE A 520 -36.57 0.78 -29.74
N ILE A 521 -35.53 -0.06 -29.67
CA ILE A 521 -34.80 -0.55 -30.84
C ILE A 521 -35.28 -1.95 -31.19
N GLY A 522 -35.70 -2.14 -32.44
CA GLY A 522 -36.16 -3.43 -32.95
C GLY A 522 -37.30 -4.01 -32.13
N GLN A 523 -37.20 -5.28 -31.72
CA GLN A 523 -38.25 -5.93 -30.93
C GLN A 523 -38.24 -5.54 -29.43
N GLY A 524 -37.25 -4.76 -28.95
CA GLY A 524 -37.19 -4.30 -27.56
C GLY A 524 -36.94 -5.39 -26.50
N LYS A 525 -36.37 -6.53 -26.89
CA LYS A 525 -36.06 -7.69 -26.02
C LYS A 525 -34.56 -7.95 -25.85
N ALA A 526 -33.74 -7.01 -26.29
CA ALA A 526 -32.29 -7.05 -26.10
C ALA A 526 -31.92 -7.00 -24.61
N ARG A 527 -31.01 -7.89 -24.20
CA ARG A 527 -30.59 -8.07 -22.80
C ARG A 527 -29.09 -7.81 -22.62
N TRP A 528 -28.77 -7.11 -21.54
CA TRP A 528 -27.40 -6.82 -21.14
C TRP A 528 -27.19 -7.10 -19.67
N ASN A 529 -26.02 -7.64 -19.34
CA ASN A 529 -25.54 -7.54 -17.96
C ASN A 529 -25.23 -6.09 -17.57
N ASN A 530 -25.13 -5.84 -16.28
CA ASN A 530 -24.74 -4.54 -15.75
C ASN A 530 -23.85 -4.70 -14.51
N VAL A 531 -23.09 -3.64 -14.20
CA VAL A 531 -22.25 -3.57 -13.00
C VAL A 531 -22.12 -2.13 -12.52
N HIS A 532 -22.14 -1.91 -11.21
CA HIS A 532 -21.85 -0.59 -10.65
C HIS A 532 -20.34 -0.30 -10.74
N VAL A 533 -19.96 0.94 -11.06
CA VAL A 533 -18.54 1.32 -11.25
C VAL A 533 -17.68 1.04 -10.01
N SER A 534 -18.24 1.16 -8.81
CA SER A 534 -17.53 0.83 -7.57
C SER A 534 -17.20 -0.66 -7.45
N ASP A 535 -18.08 -1.53 -7.92
CA ASP A 535 -17.88 -2.98 -7.86
C ASP A 535 -16.81 -3.42 -8.88
N LEU A 536 -16.80 -2.80 -10.06
CA LEU A 536 -15.73 -2.97 -11.04
C LEU A 536 -14.38 -2.51 -10.48
N ALA A 537 -14.32 -1.32 -9.88
CA ALA A 537 -13.12 -0.81 -9.24
C ALA A 537 -12.62 -1.75 -8.12
N GLN A 538 -13.54 -2.34 -7.34
CA GLN A 538 -13.20 -3.31 -6.30
C GLN A 538 -12.54 -4.57 -6.87
N LEU A 539 -12.96 -5.04 -8.05
CA LEU A 539 -12.29 -6.19 -8.69
C LEU A 539 -10.87 -5.85 -9.15
N PHE A 540 -10.64 -4.65 -9.68
CA PHE A 540 -9.27 -4.18 -9.97
C PHE A 540 -8.42 -4.17 -8.70
N VAL A 541 -8.95 -3.68 -7.57
CA VAL A 541 -8.23 -3.70 -6.28
C VAL A 541 -7.87 -5.13 -5.87
N LEU A 542 -8.81 -6.08 -5.94
CA LEU A 542 -8.57 -7.47 -5.52
C LEU A 542 -7.53 -8.17 -6.41
N LEU A 543 -7.57 -7.96 -7.73
CA LEU A 543 -6.57 -8.52 -8.64
C LEU A 543 -5.21 -7.87 -8.45
N THR A 544 -5.15 -6.56 -8.17
CA THR A 544 -3.90 -5.88 -7.79
C THR A 544 -3.34 -6.45 -6.49
N GLU A 545 -4.17 -6.70 -5.47
CA GLU A 545 -3.72 -7.35 -4.23
C GLU A 545 -3.16 -8.75 -4.47
N ALA A 546 -3.81 -9.55 -5.33
CA ALA A 546 -3.29 -10.86 -5.73
C ALA A 546 -1.94 -10.75 -6.46
N ALA A 547 -1.78 -9.76 -7.35
CA ALA A 547 -0.53 -9.48 -8.05
C ALA A 547 0.60 -9.05 -7.10
N ILE A 548 0.33 -8.12 -6.19
CA ILE A 548 1.30 -7.64 -5.19
C ILE A 548 1.72 -8.75 -4.22
N ALA A 549 0.80 -9.66 -3.88
CA ALA A 549 1.09 -10.88 -3.12
C ALA A 549 1.90 -11.92 -3.92
N ASN A 550 2.29 -11.61 -5.16
CA ASN A 550 2.97 -12.49 -6.10
C ASN A 550 2.24 -13.83 -6.31
N ASN A 551 0.90 -13.80 -6.25
CA ASN A 551 0.10 -14.98 -6.53
C ASN A 551 0.14 -15.25 -8.02
N THR A 552 0.81 -16.32 -8.44
CA THR A 552 1.00 -16.69 -9.85
C THR A 552 0.10 -17.84 -10.29
N ASP A 553 -0.99 -18.12 -9.55
CA ASP A 553 -1.95 -19.19 -9.89
C ASP A 553 -2.41 -19.06 -11.35
N PRO A 554 -2.18 -20.06 -12.22
CA PRO A 554 -2.62 -20.04 -13.60
C PRO A 554 -4.12 -19.84 -13.78
N GLN A 555 -4.96 -20.10 -12.77
CA GLN A 555 -6.39 -19.82 -12.83
C GLN A 555 -6.71 -18.32 -12.74
N LEU A 556 -5.81 -17.49 -12.19
CA LEU A 556 -6.00 -16.05 -12.11
C LEU A 556 -5.58 -15.32 -13.39
N TRP A 557 -4.67 -15.89 -14.17
CA TRP A 557 -3.88 -15.15 -15.16
C TRP A 557 -3.86 -15.80 -16.54
N ASN A 558 -3.38 -15.03 -17.52
CA ASN A 558 -3.09 -15.45 -18.89
C ASN A 558 -4.33 -16.06 -19.57
N GLU A 559 -4.21 -17.27 -20.14
CA GLU A 559 -5.31 -17.94 -20.87
C GLU A 559 -6.59 -18.11 -20.04
N GLN A 560 -6.46 -18.20 -18.72
CA GLN A 560 -7.60 -18.29 -17.79
C GLN A 560 -7.99 -16.93 -17.21
N GLY A 561 -7.14 -15.91 -17.35
CA GLY A 561 -7.34 -14.58 -16.79
C GLY A 561 -8.37 -13.74 -17.55
N TYR A 562 -9.48 -14.32 -17.99
CA TYR A 562 -10.59 -13.59 -18.60
C TYR A 562 -11.75 -13.52 -17.61
N TYR A 563 -12.16 -12.32 -17.23
CA TYR A 563 -13.15 -12.07 -16.19
C TYR A 563 -14.34 -11.34 -16.79
N LEU A 564 -15.51 -11.96 -16.78
CA LEU A 564 -16.75 -11.22 -16.97
C LEU A 564 -17.05 -10.50 -15.66
N VAL A 565 -17.46 -9.23 -15.72
CA VAL A 565 -17.62 -8.41 -14.50
C VAL A 565 -19.05 -7.91 -14.40
N GLU A 566 -19.95 -8.76 -13.93
CA GLU A 566 -21.37 -8.44 -13.81
C GLU A 566 -21.93 -8.71 -12.41
N ASN A 567 -22.98 -7.95 -12.06
CA ASN A 567 -23.77 -8.12 -10.85
C ASN A 567 -25.28 -7.90 -11.12
N GLY A 568 -25.75 -8.28 -12.30
CA GLY A 568 -27.12 -8.00 -12.71
C GLY A 568 -27.33 -8.12 -14.21
N GLU A 569 -28.60 -8.18 -14.61
CA GLU A 569 -29.07 -8.22 -15.99
C GLU A 569 -30.29 -7.31 -16.14
N HIS A 570 -30.44 -6.67 -17.30
CA HIS A 570 -31.57 -5.82 -17.63
C HIS A 570 -32.01 -5.99 -19.09
N LEU A 571 -33.29 -5.73 -19.36
CA LEU A 571 -33.81 -5.50 -20.70
C LEU A 571 -33.75 -4.01 -21.00
N TRP A 572 -33.21 -3.63 -22.15
CA TRP A 572 -33.07 -2.22 -22.52
C TRP A 572 -34.41 -1.48 -22.58
N ALA A 573 -35.44 -2.11 -23.14
CA ALA A 573 -36.77 -1.52 -23.21
C ALA A 573 -37.40 -1.31 -21.82
N ASP A 574 -37.20 -2.25 -20.89
CA ASP A 574 -37.74 -2.12 -19.54
C ASP A 574 -37.00 -1.04 -18.74
N LEU A 575 -35.68 -0.94 -18.90
CA LEU A 575 -34.90 0.16 -18.34
C LEU A 575 -35.36 1.51 -18.92
N ALA A 576 -35.57 1.60 -20.23
CA ALA A 576 -36.07 2.81 -20.90
C ALA A 576 -37.46 3.22 -20.39
N ARG A 577 -38.39 2.26 -20.25
CA ARG A 577 -39.73 2.48 -19.66
C ARG A 577 -39.63 2.97 -18.23
N LEU A 578 -38.77 2.35 -17.42
CA LEU A 578 -38.54 2.76 -16.04
C LEU A 578 -37.98 4.18 -15.96
N MET A 579 -36.99 4.52 -16.80
CA MET A 579 -36.43 5.87 -16.90
C MET A 579 -37.49 6.89 -17.30
N GLY A 580 -38.31 6.61 -18.33
CA GLY A 580 -39.40 7.49 -18.74
C GLY A 580 -40.42 7.73 -17.62
N LYS A 581 -40.86 6.67 -16.94
CA LYS A 581 -41.74 6.75 -15.78
C LYS A 581 -41.13 7.61 -14.66
N LYS A 582 -39.87 7.34 -14.30
CA LYS A 582 -39.17 8.06 -13.22
C LYS A 582 -38.89 9.51 -13.57
N ALA A 583 -38.62 9.83 -14.83
CA ALA A 583 -38.45 11.22 -15.27
C ALA A 583 -39.71 12.06 -15.03
N ILE A 584 -40.89 11.48 -15.25
CA ILE A 584 -42.19 12.13 -14.96
C ILE A 584 -42.41 12.24 -13.44
N GLU A 585 -42.24 11.14 -12.70
CA GLU A 585 -42.42 11.12 -11.23
C GLU A 585 -41.52 12.13 -10.51
N LEU A 586 -40.30 12.33 -11.01
CA LEU A 586 -39.33 13.27 -10.47
C LEU A 586 -39.52 14.71 -10.99
N GLY A 587 -40.47 14.95 -11.89
CA GLY A 587 -40.73 16.27 -12.48
C GLY A 587 -39.60 16.80 -13.37
N LEU A 588 -38.78 15.91 -13.93
CA LEU A 588 -37.61 16.27 -14.77
C LEU A 588 -38.01 16.58 -16.22
N VAL A 589 -39.24 16.23 -16.61
CA VAL A 589 -39.86 16.54 -17.89
C VAL A 589 -41.20 17.23 -17.70
N LYS A 590 -41.66 17.98 -18.72
CA LYS A 590 -42.97 18.66 -18.68
C LYS A 590 -44.15 17.72 -18.95
N SER A 591 -43.92 16.67 -19.72
CA SER A 591 -44.96 15.72 -20.14
C SER A 591 -45.48 14.90 -18.95
N GLN A 592 -46.80 14.71 -18.89
CA GLN A 592 -47.46 13.86 -17.87
C GLN A 592 -47.53 12.39 -18.28
N LYS A 593 -47.19 12.09 -19.54
CA LYS A 593 -47.09 10.74 -20.12
C LYS A 593 -45.99 10.74 -21.19
N MET A 594 -45.30 9.63 -21.36
CA MET A 594 -44.41 9.36 -22.50
C MET A 594 -44.91 8.13 -23.24
N GLU A 595 -44.93 8.21 -24.56
CA GLU A 595 -45.21 7.05 -25.42
C GLU A 595 -43.89 6.37 -25.83
N GLU A 596 -43.99 5.08 -26.15
CA GLU A 596 -42.90 4.34 -26.79
C GLU A 596 -42.81 4.72 -28.28
N SER A 597 -41.58 4.84 -28.78
CA SER A 597 -41.33 5.09 -30.20
C SER A 597 -40.16 4.26 -30.69
N GLN A 598 -40.25 3.81 -31.94
CA GLN A 598 -39.19 3.06 -32.59
C GLN A 598 -38.01 3.97 -32.93
N LEU A 599 -36.83 3.58 -32.48
CA LEU A 599 -35.55 4.19 -32.84
C LEU A 599 -34.82 3.25 -33.80
N GLY A 600 -34.80 3.60 -35.08
CA GLY A 600 -34.05 2.85 -36.09
C GLY A 600 -32.55 2.91 -35.83
N LYS A 601 -31.81 1.89 -36.30
CA LYS A 601 -30.36 1.75 -36.12
C LYS A 601 -29.58 3.02 -36.48
N ASP A 602 -29.83 3.60 -37.65
CA ASP A 602 -29.11 4.80 -38.11
C ASP A 602 -29.33 5.99 -37.17
N LYS A 603 -30.58 6.19 -36.71
CA LYS A 603 -30.90 7.24 -35.73
C LYS A 603 -30.27 6.98 -34.36
N ALA A 604 -30.15 5.72 -33.96
CA ALA A 604 -29.44 5.36 -32.74
C ALA A 604 -27.94 5.69 -32.87
N ILE A 605 -27.32 5.38 -34.00
CA ILE A 605 -25.93 5.74 -34.29
C ILE A 605 -25.74 7.26 -34.30
N GLU A 606 -26.67 8.01 -34.91
CA GLU A 606 -26.65 9.49 -34.89
C GLU A 606 -26.81 10.05 -33.47
N GLN A 607 -27.58 9.38 -32.61
CA GLN A 607 -27.80 9.80 -31.23
C GLN A 607 -26.53 9.68 -30.37
N ALA A 608 -25.90 8.50 -30.36
CA ALA A 608 -24.76 8.24 -29.48
C ALA A 608 -23.86 7.08 -29.98
N GLY A 609 -23.75 6.85 -31.28
CA GLY A 609 -22.87 5.82 -31.84
C GLY A 609 -23.14 4.41 -31.29
N PHE A 610 -22.08 3.74 -30.83
CA PHE A 610 -22.18 2.39 -30.27
C PHE A 610 -23.07 2.35 -29.02
N GLU A 611 -23.03 3.39 -28.18
CA GLU A 611 -23.80 3.43 -26.94
C GLU A 611 -25.30 3.23 -27.18
N ALA A 612 -25.86 3.98 -28.13
CA ALA A 612 -27.29 3.92 -28.41
C ALA A 612 -27.68 2.70 -29.24
N VAL A 613 -26.90 2.33 -30.26
CA VAL A 613 -27.23 1.12 -31.05
C VAL A 613 -27.14 -0.16 -30.21
N SER A 614 -26.30 -0.18 -29.17
CA SER A 614 -26.18 -1.31 -28.25
C SER A 614 -27.48 -1.63 -27.49
N TRP A 615 -28.42 -0.71 -27.40
CA TRP A 615 -29.75 -0.96 -26.81
C TRP A 615 -30.57 -1.99 -27.60
N GLY A 616 -30.18 -2.26 -28.85
CA GLY A 616 -30.73 -3.32 -29.69
C GLY A 616 -29.91 -4.60 -29.73
N PHE A 617 -28.79 -4.70 -29.01
CA PHE A 617 -27.89 -5.87 -29.05
C PHE A 617 -27.97 -6.70 -27.78
N ASN A 618 -27.60 -7.99 -27.85
CA ASN A 618 -27.50 -8.86 -26.68
C ASN A 618 -26.05 -8.97 -26.20
N SER A 619 -25.81 -8.76 -24.91
CA SER A 619 -24.51 -8.99 -24.27
C SER A 619 -24.72 -9.66 -22.91
N ARG A 620 -24.57 -10.98 -22.88
CA ARG A 620 -24.89 -11.79 -21.71
C ARG A 620 -23.70 -12.66 -21.33
N GLY A 621 -23.19 -12.44 -20.13
CA GLY A 621 -22.09 -13.14 -19.51
C GLY A 621 -22.43 -13.50 -18.07
N LYS A 622 -21.77 -14.54 -17.55
CA LYS A 622 -21.90 -14.99 -16.18
C LYS A 622 -20.55 -14.91 -15.50
N SER A 623 -20.48 -14.09 -14.45
CA SER A 623 -19.25 -13.85 -13.71
C SER A 623 -19.13 -14.82 -12.53
N VAL A 624 -18.28 -15.83 -12.66
CA VAL A 624 -18.05 -16.87 -11.64
C VAL A 624 -16.61 -16.84 -11.14
N ARG A 625 -15.65 -16.53 -12.01
CA ARG A 625 -14.22 -16.60 -11.73
C ARG A 625 -13.80 -15.65 -10.60
N ALA A 626 -14.14 -14.37 -10.70
CA ALA A 626 -13.78 -13.36 -9.69
C ALA A 626 -14.32 -13.71 -8.29
N ARG A 627 -15.59 -14.16 -8.23
CA ARG A 627 -16.25 -14.58 -6.99
C ARG A 627 -15.52 -15.74 -6.32
N LYS A 628 -15.04 -16.71 -7.10
CA LYS A 628 -14.35 -17.91 -6.58
C LYS A 628 -12.90 -17.67 -6.20
N LEU A 629 -12.15 -16.93 -7.01
CA LEU A 629 -10.69 -16.89 -6.89
C LEU A 629 -10.20 -15.76 -5.98
N VAL A 630 -10.90 -14.62 -5.98
CA VAL A 630 -10.49 -13.44 -5.20
C VAL A 630 -11.59 -12.94 -4.25
N GLY A 631 -12.66 -13.71 -4.06
CA GLY A 631 -13.75 -13.37 -3.15
C GLY A 631 -14.46 -12.07 -3.52
N TRP A 632 -14.60 -11.78 -4.82
CA TRP A 632 -15.28 -10.57 -5.27
C TRP A 632 -16.77 -10.63 -4.92
N GLU A 633 -17.20 -9.77 -3.99
CA GLU A 633 -18.58 -9.64 -3.54
C GLU A 633 -19.10 -8.23 -3.88
N PRO A 634 -19.76 -8.05 -5.04
CA PRO A 634 -20.26 -6.74 -5.45
C PRO A 634 -21.47 -6.30 -4.61
N GLU A 635 -21.45 -5.05 -4.13
CA GLU A 635 -22.44 -4.49 -3.20
C GLU A 635 -23.17 -3.26 -3.76
N GLY A 636 -22.83 -2.81 -4.97
CA GLY A 636 -23.44 -1.66 -5.61
C GLY A 636 -24.96 -1.80 -5.76
N PRO A 637 -25.71 -0.68 -5.74
CA PRO A 637 -27.16 -0.70 -5.96
C PRO A 637 -27.47 -1.25 -7.35
N SER A 638 -28.64 -1.86 -7.56
CA SER A 638 -29.05 -2.29 -8.91
C SER A 638 -29.20 -1.11 -9.88
N ILE A 639 -29.09 -1.37 -11.19
CA ILE A 639 -29.24 -0.33 -12.21
C ILE A 639 -30.62 0.34 -12.13
N GLU A 640 -31.68 -0.43 -11.85
CA GLU A 640 -33.04 0.08 -11.65
C GLU A 640 -33.13 0.98 -10.41
N GLY A 641 -32.45 0.59 -9.32
CA GLY A 641 -32.33 1.37 -8.10
C GLY A 641 -31.60 2.70 -8.34
N ASN A 642 -30.66 2.72 -9.29
CA ASN A 642 -29.86 3.90 -9.61
C ASN A 642 -30.49 4.85 -10.65
N VAL A 643 -31.58 4.45 -11.33
CA VAL A 643 -32.28 5.29 -12.33
C VAL A 643 -32.57 6.72 -11.85
N PRO A 644 -33.10 6.96 -10.62
CA PRO A 644 -33.33 8.31 -10.13
C PRO A 644 -32.07 9.18 -10.05
N GLU A 645 -30.92 8.59 -9.73
CA GLU A 645 -29.65 9.31 -9.70
C GLU A 645 -29.18 9.62 -11.12
N ILE A 646 -29.20 8.63 -12.02
CA ILE A 646 -28.82 8.78 -13.44
C ILE A 646 -29.60 9.94 -14.08
N LEU A 647 -30.93 9.97 -13.91
CA LEU A 647 -31.79 11.00 -14.48
C LEU A 647 -31.51 12.40 -13.90
N ARG A 648 -31.25 12.51 -12.59
CA ARG A 648 -30.93 13.79 -11.95
C ARG A 648 -29.58 14.32 -12.40
N ASP A 649 -28.59 13.44 -12.53
CA ASP A 649 -27.25 13.78 -12.99
C ASP A 649 -27.29 14.30 -14.43
N GLU A 650 -28.02 13.60 -15.30
CA GLU A 650 -28.20 14.03 -16.69
C GLU A 650 -29.01 15.32 -16.79
N LYS A 651 -30.08 15.47 -16.01
CA LYS A 651 -30.84 16.72 -15.98
C LYS A 651 -29.98 17.89 -15.50
N SER A 652 -29.19 17.71 -14.45
CA SER A 652 -28.29 18.75 -13.95
C SER A 652 -27.24 19.17 -14.98
N ARG A 653 -26.77 18.24 -15.82
CA ARG A 653 -25.85 18.54 -16.93
C ARG A 653 -26.55 19.33 -18.03
N LEU A 654 -27.76 18.91 -18.42
CA LEU A 654 -28.58 19.61 -19.41
C LEU A 654 -28.92 21.04 -19.00
N ASP A 655 -29.10 21.31 -17.71
CA ASP A 655 -29.43 22.65 -17.21
C ASP A 655 -28.21 23.58 -17.08
N LYS A 656 -26.99 23.03 -17.17
CA LYS A 656 -25.72 23.79 -17.14
C LYS A 656 -25.23 24.19 -18.54
N ASN A 657 -25.71 23.53 -19.59
CA ASN A 657 -25.43 23.82 -20.99
C ASN A 657 -26.56 24.67 -21.57
#